data_AF-A0A820R178-F1
#
_entry.id   AF-A0A820R178-F1
#
_cell.length_a   1.000
_cell.length_b   1.000
_cell.length_c   1.000
_cell.angle_alpha   90.00
_cell.angle_beta   90.00
_cell.angle_gamma   90.00
#
_symmetry.space_group_name_H-M   'P 1'
#
loop_
_entity.id
_entity.type
_entity.pdbx_description
1 polymer ?
#
loop_
_entity_poly.entity_id
_entity_poly.type
_entity_poly.pdbx_seq_one_letter_code
_entity_poly.pdbx_strand_id
1 'polypeptide(L)'
;PPEVDATGSPRNFRRDELLQFLRDLGQASSLSLEDKAQLFAAKLTETMPRSRMQYRIEGARMLTGGKSLFINLPEKLQEIYNTLERQNSIENEQKPRILEEIEQIPTIEFTATAYALMENEQRIDVIVKRTGPINVYQRAIKQQPFDGNISPDHQSESRKGALSRLDIDEDPQMAILEFASSSYAVLEREQRVTVEVVRYGFANSVVHFRLDTIDGTATAGEDYIKLSEEFKMEPGQQEKKITINVIDDNQWEPDETFFVKLSIPDGEETHTKLGSKTVALVTIINDDEPGFLEFEEAIVLVKESVGKAEIKVVRVNGADGRVTIHYRTEDMDAKAPKDYERVDSELIFEHGEISKVISIPIINDLEVEKDESFAVELYNPTGGAQIGKHGKTVITIINDDDYKTIANKLASLVQIDLDQLSVTKTTWGQRFYQAMNVNGGDLANATFGSYIGHSLSFFWKVLFAFVPPTSIAGGWLTFFISLVFIAILTAIVGDVAAIFGCLVGLKDSITAISFVALGTSLPDTFASMIAAKTSRTADDAIGNVTGSNSVNVFLGLGLPWLVAAIYWESKNLPFTVKAGDLSFSVLVFSVCCIICMTVLILRRYLGFFGKAELGGPTIPKYICSIFFVLLWVGYLTLSGLQAYGHIKWQS
;
A
#
# COMPACT_ATOMS: atom_id res chain seq x y z
N PRO A 1 -26.26 18.41 -17.12
CA PRO A 1 -26.96 17.11 -17.05
C PRO A 1 -25.94 15.96 -16.95
N PRO A 2 -26.05 15.02 -16.00
CA PRO A 2 -25.16 13.87 -16.04
C PRO A 2 -25.64 12.92 -17.14
N GLU A 3 -24.71 12.54 -18.02
CA GLU A 3 -24.94 11.56 -19.09
C GLU A 3 -25.28 10.19 -18.51
N VAL A 4 -26.39 9.63 -18.99
CA VAL A 4 -26.82 8.26 -18.72
C VAL A 4 -26.45 7.45 -19.96
N ASP A 5 -25.80 6.31 -19.78
CA ASP A 5 -25.50 5.41 -20.89
C ASP A 5 -26.76 4.64 -21.32
N ALA A 6 -26.75 4.07 -22.53
CA ALA A 6 -27.93 3.58 -23.27
C ALA A 6 -28.80 2.49 -22.58
N THR A 7 -28.41 2.01 -21.39
CA THR A 7 -29.11 0.97 -20.62
C THR A 7 -29.75 1.47 -19.32
N GLY A 8 -29.65 2.77 -18.99
CA GLY A 8 -30.32 3.34 -17.82
C GLY A 8 -29.72 2.95 -16.45
N SER A 9 -28.56 2.28 -16.42
CA SER A 9 -27.83 2.01 -15.19
C SER A 9 -26.83 3.14 -14.89
N PRO A 10 -26.77 3.69 -13.65
CA PRO A 10 -25.76 4.67 -13.30
C PRO A 10 -24.36 4.04 -13.43
N ARG A 11 -23.49 4.66 -14.24
CA ARG A 11 -22.13 4.21 -14.58
C ARG A 11 -21.40 3.54 -13.39
N ASN A 12 -20.79 2.38 -13.65
CA ASN A 12 -19.88 1.58 -12.80
C ASN A 12 -18.68 2.35 -12.20
N PHE A 13 -18.58 3.66 -12.39
CA PHE A 13 -17.42 4.49 -12.06
C PHE A 13 -17.25 4.82 -10.56
N ARG A 14 -18.20 4.45 -9.69
CA ARG A 14 -18.19 4.86 -8.26
C ARG A 14 -17.84 3.74 -7.27
N ARG A 15 -17.86 2.49 -7.71
CA ARG A 15 -17.58 1.35 -6.83
C ARG A 15 -16.08 1.24 -6.54
N ASP A 16 -15.26 1.42 -7.57
CA ASP A 16 -13.81 1.30 -7.46
C ASP A 16 -13.21 2.43 -6.61
N GLU A 17 -13.74 3.66 -6.74
CA GLU A 17 -13.35 4.79 -5.88
C GLU A 17 -13.69 4.56 -4.40
N LEU A 18 -14.87 3.99 -4.11
CA LEU A 18 -15.28 3.67 -2.74
C LEU A 18 -14.45 2.52 -2.15
N LEU A 19 -14.11 1.52 -2.96
CA LEU A 19 -13.25 0.41 -2.56
C LEU A 19 -11.82 0.88 -2.30
N GLN A 20 -11.30 1.80 -3.12
CA GLN A 20 -9.99 2.40 -2.90
C GLN A 20 -9.96 3.21 -1.60
N PHE A 21 -10.96 4.06 -1.38
CA PHE A 21 -11.06 4.84 -0.15
C PHE A 21 -11.20 3.97 1.11
N LEU A 22 -11.89 2.83 1.01
CA LEU A 22 -11.94 1.83 2.09
C LEU A 22 -10.58 1.21 2.38
N ARG A 23 -9.77 0.95 1.36
CA ARG A 23 -8.41 0.41 1.53
C ARG A 23 -7.51 1.41 2.27
N ASP A 24 -7.57 2.68 1.88
CA ASP A 24 -6.79 3.74 2.53
C ASP A 24 -7.17 3.89 4.01
N LEU A 25 -8.47 3.79 4.33
CA LEU A 25 -8.95 3.78 5.71
C LEU A 25 -8.51 2.54 6.49
N GLY A 26 -8.38 1.38 5.82
CA GLY A 26 -7.82 0.16 6.39
C GLY A 26 -6.37 0.36 6.84
N GLN A 27 -5.55 0.96 5.98
CA GLN A 27 -4.11 1.19 6.21
C GLN A 27 -3.83 2.28 7.27
N ALA A 28 -4.77 3.18 7.53
CA ALA A 28 -4.64 4.22 8.56
C ALA A 28 -4.79 3.66 9.98
N SER A 29 -3.71 3.12 10.56
CA SER A 29 -3.69 2.50 11.90
C SER A 29 -3.93 3.48 13.07
N SER A 30 -3.80 4.79 12.83
CA SER A 30 -3.95 5.84 13.85
C SER A 30 -5.39 6.28 14.13
N LEU A 31 -6.36 5.84 13.33
CA LEU A 31 -7.77 6.23 13.44
C LEU A 31 -8.61 5.17 14.17
N SER A 32 -9.53 5.62 15.02
CA SER A 32 -10.48 4.71 15.67
C SER A 32 -11.48 4.13 14.66
N LEU A 33 -12.08 2.97 14.97
CA LEU A 33 -13.07 2.34 14.07
C LEU A 33 -14.30 3.24 13.85
N GLU A 34 -14.66 4.04 14.86
CA GLU A 34 -15.76 4.99 14.79
C GLU A 34 -15.42 6.19 13.88
N ASP A 35 -14.19 6.72 13.97
CA ASP A 35 -13.71 7.77 13.06
C ASP A 35 -13.64 7.29 11.61
N LYS A 36 -13.18 6.04 11.39
CA LYS A 36 -13.16 5.40 10.06
C LYS A 36 -14.57 5.23 9.50
N ALA A 37 -15.54 4.84 10.34
CA ALA A 37 -16.95 4.72 9.94
C ALA A 37 -17.53 6.07 9.51
N GLN A 38 -17.26 7.14 10.27
CA GLN A 38 -17.73 8.49 9.93
C GLN A 38 -17.13 8.99 8.61
N LEU A 39 -15.83 8.77 8.39
CA LEU A 39 -15.13 9.13 7.15
C LEU A 39 -15.69 8.36 5.95
N PHE A 40 -15.88 7.04 6.10
CA PHE A 40 -16.44 6.21 5.04
C PHE A 40 -17.88 6.57 4.72
N ALA A 41 -18.71 6.80 5.74
CA ALA A 41 -20.10 7.20 5.58
C ALA A 41 -20.23 8.58 4.90
N ALA A 42 -19.31 9.52 5.19
CA ALA A 42 -19.25 10.81 4.52
C ALA A 42 -18.96 10.65 3.01
N LYS A 43 -17.94 9.84 2.65
CA LYS A 43 -17.61 9.53 1.25
C LYS A 43 -18.74 8.82 0.52
N LEU A 44 -19.39 7.87 1.20
CA LEU A 44 -20.52 7.12 0.66
C LEU A 44 -21.73 8.05 0.39
N THR A 45 -21.99 9.00 1.29
CA THR A 45 -23.06 9.98 1.11
C THR A 45 -22.76 10.95 -0.04
N GLU A 46 -21.51 11.35 -0.23
CA GLU A 46 -21.08 12.19 -1.36
C GLU A 46 -21.23 11.48 -2.71
N THR A 47 -20.89 10.19 -2.75
CA THR A 47 -20.93 9.37 -3.98
C THR A 47 -22.35 8.91 -4.35
N MET A 48 -23.33 8.92 -3.44
CA MET A 48 -24.70 8.53 -3.75
C MET A 48 -25.37 9.45 -4.78
N PRO A 49 -26.08 8.90 -5.80
CA PRO A 49 -26.81 9.71 -6.77
C PRO A 49 -27.96 10.46 -6.10
N ARG A 50 -27.94 11.79 -6.21
CA ARG A 50 -28.97 12.65 -5.61
C ARG A 50 -30.21 12.71 -6.50
N SER A 51 -31.36 12.32 -5.96
CA SER A 51 -32.63 12.48 -6.66
C SER A 51 -33.21 13.88 -6.44
N ARG A 52 -34.04 14.37 -7.39
CA ARG A 52 -34.79 15.63 -7.22
C ARG A 52 -35.66 15.66 -5.96
N MET A 53 -36.11 14.49 -5.51
CA MET A 53 -36.90 14.34 -4.28
C MET A 53 -36.04 14.52 -3.04
N GLN A 54 -34.77 14.10 -3.08
CA GLN A 54 -33.82 14.19 -1.98
C GLN A 54 -33.51 15.63 -1.60
N TYR A 55 -33.26 16.49 -2.61
CA TYR A 55 -33.08 17.94 -2.40
C TYR A 55 -34.30 18.61 -1.74
N ARG A 56 -35.51 18.22 -2.16
CA ARG A 56 -36.76 18.76 -1.58
C ARG A 56 -36.94 18.36 -0.12
N ILE A 57 -36.63 17.11 0.20
CA ILE A 57 -36.76 16.56 1.55
C ILE A 57 -35.70 17.15 2.47
N GLU A 58 -34.51 17.40 1.95
CA GLU A 58 -33.44 18.07 2.69
C GLU A 58 -33.82 19.49 3.09
N GLY A 59 -34.31 20.30 2.15
CA GLY A 59 -34.79 21.65 2.43
C GLY A 59 -35.87 21.67 3.51
N ALA A 60 -36.83 20.74 3.44
CA ALA A 60 -37.87 20.58 4.46
C ALA A 60 -37.31 20.12 5.82
N ARG A 61 -36.34 19.19 5.85
CA ARG A 61 -35.66 18.76 7.08
C ARG A 61 -34.95 19.91 7.76
N MET A 62 -34.21 20.71 7.00
CA MET A 62 -33.47 21.88 7.53
C MET A 62 -34.41 22.92 8.16
N LEU A 63 -35.54 23.21 7.51
CA LEU A 63 -36.59 24.10 8.04
C LEU A 63 -37.17 23.60 9.38
N THR A 64 -37.38 22.29 9.51
CA THR A 64 -37.90 21.67 10.74
C THR A 64 -36.84 21.39 11.81
N GLY A 65 -35.58 21.79 11.58
CA GLY A 65 -34.48 21.51 12.52
C GLY A 65 -34.00 20.06 12.52
N GLY A 66 -34.34 19.28 11.49
CA GLY A 66 -33.87 17.91 11.34
C GLY A 66 -32.38 17.81 11.02
N LYS A 67 -31.77 16.67 11.38
CA LYS A 67 -30.38 16.37 11.05
C LYS A 67 -30.18 16.44 9.52
N SER A 68 -29.06 17.02 9.11
CA SER A 68 -28.62 17.02 7.71
C SER A 68 -28.56 15.59 7.18
N LEU A 69 -28.83 15.41 5.89
CA LEU A 69 -28.56 14.15 5.19
C LEU A 69 -27.06 13.91 4.96
N PHE A 70 -26.25 14.96 5.13
CA PHE A 70 -24.80 14.94 5.05
C PHE A 70 -24.19 14.77 6.44
N ILE A 71 -23.17 13.92 6.51
CA ILE A 71 -22.35 13.75 7.69
C ILE A 71 -21.38 14.93 7.75
N ASN A 72 -21.63 15.85 8.69
CA ASN A 72 -20.69 16.89 9.02
C ASN A 72 -19.59 16.28 9.88
N LEU A 73 -18.41 16.10 9.28
CA LEU A 73 -17.23 15.66 10.00
C LEU A 73 -16.73 16.76 10.94
N PRO A 74 -16.30 16.43 12.16
CA PRO A 74 -15.51 17.33 13.00
C PRO A 74 -14.33 17.91 12.23
N GLU A 75 -13.93 19.14 12.53
CA GLU A 75 -12.89 19.89 11.79
C GLU A 75 -11.59 19.08 11.61
N LYS A 76 -11.19 18.33 12.64
CA LYS A 76 -10.04 17.41 12.63
C LYS A 76 -10.22 16.25 11.63
N LEU A 77 -11.39 15.63 11.59
CA LEU A 77 -11.69 14.54 10.64
C LEU A 77 -11.88 15.07 9.22
N GLN A 78 -12.36 16.30 9.07
CA GLN A 78 -12.50 16.95 7.77
C GLN A 78 -11.13 17.26 7.14
N GLU A 79 -10.14 17.63 7.95
CA GLU A 79 -8.75 17.79 7.48
C GLU A 79 -8.15 16.46 7.00
N ILE A 80 -8.38 15.38 7.76
CA ILE A 80 -7.95 14.03 7.38
C ILE A 80 -8.64 13.58 6.08
N TYR A 81 -9.96 13.77 5.97
CA TYR A 81 -10.73 13.49 4.77
C TYR A 81 -10.16 14.18 3.53
N ASN A 82 -9.92 15.49 3.63
CA ASN A 82 -9.36 16.28 2.54
C ASN A 82 -7.93 15.85 2.16
N THR A 83 -7.16 15.37 3.13
CA THR A 83 -5.80 14.87 2.91
C THR A 83 -5.82 13.54 2.15
N LEU A 84 -6.69 12.61 2.55
CA LEU A 84 -6.89 11.33 1.87
C LEU A 84 -7.43 11.52 0.44
N GLU A 85 -8.32 12.48 0.22
CA GLU A 85 -8.79 12.81 -1.13
C GLU A 85 -7.69 13.41 -2.03
N ARG A 86 -6.82 14.25 -1.46
CA ARG A 86 -5.68 14.81 -2.20
C ARG A 86 -4.69 13.73 -2.62
N GLN A 87 -4.40 12.77 -1.74
CA GLN A 87 -3.53 11.63 -2.09
C GLN A 87 -4.13 10.81 -3.25
N ASN A 88 -5.42 10.48 -3.17
CA ASN A 88 -6.14 9.80 -4.24
C ASN A 88 -6.19 10.58 -5.57
N SER A 89 -6.22 11.91 -5.51
CA SER A 89 -6.21 12.77 -6.71
C SER A 89 -4.84 12.78 -7.38
N ILE A 90 -3.75 12.75 -6.60
CA ILE A 90 -2.36 12.75 -7.09
C ILE A 90 -2.02 11.41 -7.77
N GLU A 91 -2.45 10.29 -7.20
CA GLU A 91 -2.27 8.95 -7.81
C GLU A 91 -3.07 8.79 -9.11
N ASN A 92 -4.27 9.38 -9.19
CA ASN A 92 -5.09 9.34 -10.40
C ASN A 92 -4.59 10.29 -11.51
N GLU A 93 -3.93 11.41 -11.18
CA GLU A 93 -3.31 12.29 -12.19
C GLU A 93 -2.07 11.67 -12.85
N GLN A 94 -1.38 10.73 -12.21
CA GLN A 94 -0.26 9.99 -12.81
C GLN A 94 -0.69 8.88 -13.78
N LYS A 95 -2.00 8.61 -13.90
CA LYS A 95 -2.55 7.55 -14.74
C LYS A 95 -3.60 8.12 -15.72
N PRO A 96 -3.22 9.05 -16.62
CA PRO A 96 -3.10 8.67 -18.03
C PRO A 96 -2.13 9.57 -18.83
N ARG A 97 -0.86 9.14 -19.01
CA ARG A 97 0.04 9.62 -20.09
C ARG A 97 1.06 8.59 -20.57
N ILE A 98 1.29 7.52 -19.82
CA ILE A 98 2.37 6.56 -20.11
C ILE A 98 1.97 5.53 -21.19
N LEU A 99 0.68 5.32 -21.45
CA LEU A 99 0.22 4.27 -22.36
C LEU A 99 0.13 4.67 -23.86
N GLU A 100 0.30 5.95 -24.22
CA GLU A 100 0.22 6.39 -25.63
C GLU A 100 1.57 6.80 -26.25
N GLU A 101 2.68 6.86 -25.50
CA GLU A 101 3.99 7.30 -26.02
C GLU A 101 5.02 6.18 -26.24
N ILE A 102 4.69 4.92 -25.94
CA ILE A 102 5.64 3.79 -26.05
C ILE A 102 5.65 3.17 -27.47
N GLU A 103 4.79 3.59 -28.39
CA GLU A 103 4.59 2.89 -29.68
C GLU A 103 5.46 3.37 -30.87
N GLN A 104 6.46 4.25 -30.70
CA GLN A 104 7.22 4.81 -31.85
C GLN A 104 8.75 4.87 -31.71
N ILE A 105 9.37 3.92 -31.00
CA ILE A 105 10.84 3.82 -30.95
C ILE A 105 11.28 2.58 -31.72
N PRO A 106 12.12 2.68 -32.78
CA PRO A 106 12.61 1.50 -33.48
C PRO A 106 13.51 0.69 -32.56
N THR A 107 13.03 -0.47 -32.15
CA THR A 107 13.76 -1.42 -31.32
C THR A 107 14.68 -2.28 -32.18
N ILE A 108 15.90 -2.45 -31.67
CA ILE A 108 16.92 -3.33 -32.23
C ILE A 108 17.06 -4.47 -31.22
N GLU A 109 16.60 -5.65 -31.62
CA GLU A 109 16.73 -6.86 -30.80
C GLU A 109 17.84 -7.74 -31.36
N PHE A 110 18.81 -8.07 -30.52
CA PHE A 110 19.77 -9.12 -30.80
C PHE A 110 19.05 -10.45 -30.68
N THR A 111 19.17 -11.31 -31.69
CA THR A 111 18.42 -12.58 -31.68
C THR A 111 18.97 -13.57 -30.63
N ALA A 112 20.13 -13.28 -30.03
CA ALA A 112 20.69 -13.98 -28.89
C ALA A 112 21.44 -13.00 -27.96
N THR A 113 21.34 -13.23 -26.65
CA THR A 113 21.94 -12.41 -25.58
C THR A 113 23.41 -12.72 -25.32
N ALA A 114 23.91 -13.88 -25.77
CA ALA A 114 25.31 -14.27 -25.70
C ALA A 114 25.65 -15.18 -26.87
N TYR A 115 26.87 -15.03 -27.40
CA TYR A 115 27.43 -15.93 -28.39
C TYR A 115 28.74 -16.49 -27.86
N ALA A 116 28.93 -17.80 -28.01
CA ALA A 116 30.20 -18.45 -27.69
C ALA A 116 31.08 -18.46 -28.94
N LEU A 117 32.32 -18.03 -28.77
CA LEU A 117 33.31 -17.92 -29.83
C LEU A 117 34.49 -18.81 -29.48
N MET A 118 34.93 -19.67 -30.40
CA MET A 118 36.20 -20.36 -30.24
C MET A 118 37.34 -19.38 -30.53
N GLU A 119 38.37 -19.39 -29.68
CA GLU A 119 39.45 -18.38 -29.59
C GLU A 119 40.19 -18.07 -30.93
N ASN A 120 40.07 -18.94 -31.93
CA ASN A 120 40.74 -18.82 -33.23
C ASN A 120 39.88 -18.26 -34.37
N GLU A 121 38.59 -18.00 -34.17
CA GLU A 121 37.79 -17.23 -35.12
C GLU A 121 37.72 -15.77 -34.65
N GLN A 122 38.13 -14.82 -35.48
CA GLN A 122 38.21 -13.41 -35.05
C GLN A 122 36.94 -12.60 -35.33
N ARG A 123 35.85 -13.23 -35.82
CA ARG A 123 34.55 -12.56 -36.07
C ARG A 123 33.36 -13.49 -35.87
N ILE A 124 32.30 -12.98 -35.24
CA ILE A 124 30.96 -13.58 -35.17
C ILE A 124 30.00 -12.77 -36.03
N ASP A 125 29.17 -13.48 -36.80
CA ASP A 125 28.01 -12.89 -37.46
C ASP A 125 26.81 -12.90 -36.51
N VAL A 126 26.54 -11.73 -35.91
CA VAL A 126 25.37 -11.52 -35.06
C VAL A 126 24.19 -11.12 -35.92
N ILE A 127 23.10 -11.89 -35.86
CA ILE A 127 21.84 -11.52 -36.49
C ILE A 127 21.10 -10.57 -35.55
N VAL A 128 20.76 -9.40 -36.07
CA VAL A 128 20.03 -8.37 -35.31
C VAL A 128 18.75 -8.06 -36.06
N LYS A 129 17.62 -8.18 -35.37
CA LYS A 129 16.31 -7.91 -35.94
C LYS A 129 15.94 -6.48 -35.58
N ARG A 130 15.92 -5.62 -36.59
CA ARG A 130 15.47 -4.24 -36.48
C ARG A 130 14.03 -4.15 -36.97
N THR A 131 13.17 -3.52 -36.18
CA THR A 131 11.81 -3.22 -36.59
C THR A 131 11.65 -1.70 -36.68
N GLY A 132 11.48 -1.17 -37.91
CA GLY A 132 11.39 0.26 -38.21
C GLY A 132 12.08 0.64 -39.54
N PRO A 133 11.80 1.84 -40.11
CA PRO A 133 12.18 2.17 -41.49
C PRO A 133 13.70 2.38 -41.68
N ILE A 134 14.22 1.89 -42.81
CA ILE A 134 15.65 1.86 -43.16
C ILE A 134 15.91 2.78 -44.35
N ASN A 135 16.94 3.64 -44.25
CA ASN A 135 17.58 4.28 -45.39
C ASN A 135 19.11 4.15 -45.33
N VAL A 136 19.68 4.06 -46.53
CA VAL A 136 20.95 3.45 -46.96
C VAL A 136 22.04 4.52 -47.16
N TYR A 137 23.32 4.22 -46.89
CA TYR A 137 24.44 4.38 -47.85
C TYR A 137 25.78 3.79 -47.35
N GLN A 138 26.43 3.10 -48.29
CA GLN A 138 27.70 2.35 -48.23
C GLN A 138 28.95 3.23 -48.12
N ARG A 139 30.06 2.67 -47.61
CA ARG A 139 31.34 2.39 -48.35
C ARG A 139 32.46 2.02 -47.36
N ALA A 140 33.03 0.81 -47.50
CA ALA A 140 34.37 0.55 -48.08
C ALA A 140 35.49 0.63 -47.01
N ILE A 141 36.54 -0.19 -46.92
CA ILE A 141 37.16 -1.19 -47.79
C ILE A 141 38.34 -1.82 -47.00
N LYS A 142 38.61 -3.14 -47.19
CA LYS A 142 39.91 -3.86 -47.10
C LYS A 142 40.62 -3.95 -45.71
N GLN A 143 41.36 -4.99 -45.33
CA GLN A 143 42.18 -5.97 -46.06
C GLN A 143 42.54 -7.17 -45.14
N GLN A 144 42.64 -8.37 -45.73
CA GLN A 144 43.22 -9.65 -45.25
C GLN A 144 44.77 -9.67 -45.46
N PRO A 145 45.55 -10.77 -45.29
CA PRO A 145 45.60 -11.91 -44.33
C PRO A 145 47.07 -12.31 -43.93
N PHE A 146 47.26 -13.41 -43.18
CA PHE A 146 48.29 -14.51 -43.29
C PHE A 146 48.61 -15.06 -41.87
N ASP A 147 48.47 -16.34 -41.47
CA ASP A 147 48.84 -17.69 -41.95
C ASP A 147 50.01 -18.26 -41.09
N GLY A 148 49.89 -19.51 -40.61
CA GLY A 148 51.06 -20.31 -40.19
C GLY A 148 50.94 -21.13 -38.89
N ASN A 149 50.60 -22.42 -39.04
CA ASN A 149 50.73 -23.51 -38.06
C ASN A 149 52.16 -23.72 -37.52
N ILE A 150 52.29 -24.43 -36.38
CA ILE A 150 52.97 -25.75 -36.18
C ILE A 150 53.20 -26.01 -34.66
N SER A 151 52.88 -27.23 -34.20
CA SER A 151 53.11 -27.84 -32.86
C SER A 151 54.33 -28.80 -32.92
N PRO A 152 54.69 -29.68 -31.94
CA PRO A 152 54.45 -29.82 -30.49
C PRO A 152 55.78 -30.13 -29.71
N ASP A 153 55.67 -30.58 -28.44
CA ASP A 153 56.55 -31.52 -27.68
C ASP A 153 56.82 -31.00 -26.24
N HIS A 154 56.85 -31.76 -25.14
CA HIS A 154 56.81 -33.20 -24.85
C HIS A 154 56.41 -33.37 -23.34
N GLN A 155 55.66 -34.44 -23.04
CA GLN A 155 55.77 -35.45 -21.93
C GLN A 155 56.59 -35.15 -20.66
N SER A 156 56.31 -35.66 -19.44
CA SER A 156 55.42 -36.72 -18.92
C SER A 156 55.64 -36.92 -17.40
N GLU A 157 54.60 -37.39 -16.69
CA GLU A 157 54.62 -38.48 -15.67
C GLU A 157 55.42 -38.34 -14.35
N SER A 158 55.13 -38.99 -13.22
CA SER A 158 54.00 -39.78 -12.70
C SER A 158 54.22 -40.00 -11.18
N ARG A 159 53.16 -40.47 -10.52
CA ARG A 159 52.95 -40.80 -9.11
C ARG A 159 53.98 -41.78 -8.49
N LYS A 160 54.49 -41.43 -7.31
CA LYS A 160 54.26 -42.14 -6.03
C LYS A 160 54.16 -43.72 -6.08
N GLY A 161 55.04 -44.53 -5.41
CA GLY A 161 55.01 -46.05 -5.33
C GLY A 161 55.17 -46.90 -3.98
N ALA A 162 54.15 -47.12 -3.15
CA ALA A 162 54.06 -47.44 -1.74
C ALA A 162 54.54 -48.82 -1.28
N LEU A 163 55.22 -48.86 -0.13
CA LEU A 163 54.91 -49.74 0.98
C LEU A 163 54.53 -51.32 0.85
N SER A 164 55.40 -52.38 1.06
CA SER A 164 55.54 -53.46 2.16
C SER A 164 56.86 -54.28 2.04
N ARG A 165 57.63 -54.75 3.07
CA ARG A 165 57.46 -56.06 3.79
C ARG A 165 58.73 -56.75 4.45
N LEU A 166 58.51 -58.02 4.92
CA LEU A 166 58.93 -58.96 6.05
C LEU A 166 60.30 -59.72 6.06
N ASP A 167 60.60 -60.33 7.22
CA ASP A 167 61.87 -60.58 7.97
C ASP A 167 63.06 -61.17 7.24
N ILE A 168 64.29 -60.85 7.72
CA ILE A 168 65.53 -61.39 7.15
C ILE A 168 66.55 -61.85 8.22
N ASP A 169 67.00 -63.09 8.03
CA ASP A 169 68.22 -63.77 8.53
C ASP A 169 69.39 -62.84 8.95
N GLU A 170 69.87 -62.99 10.18
CA GLU A 170 71.06 -62.30 10.69
C GLU A 170 72.36 -62.95 10.17
N ASP A 171 72.98 -62.30 9.18
CA ASP A 171 74.40 -62.46 8.85
C ASP A 171 75.21 -61.48 9.75
N PRO A 172 76.19 -61.94 10.57
CA PRO A 172 76.84 -61.14 11.61
C PRO A 172 77.67 -59.94 11.12
N GLN A 173 77.73 -59.67 9.81
CA GLN A 173 78.35 -58.48 9.22
C GLN A 173 77.38 -57.60 8.39
N MET A 174 76.08 -57.89 8.39
CA MET A 174 75.08 -57.14 7.63
C MET A 174 74.24 -56.23 8.53
N ALA A 175 74.04 -54.99 8.11
CA ALA A 175 73.07 -54.08 8.71
C ALA A 175 71.70 -54.31 8.07
N ILE A 176 70.69 -54.66 8.85
CA ILE A 176 69.32 -54.88 8.36
C ILE A 176 68.48 -53.65 8.66
N LEU A 177 67.90 -53.01 7.64
CA LEU A 177 67.05 -51.83 7.81
C LEU A 177 65.58 -52.15 7.55
N GLU A 178 64.72 -51.79 8.49
CA GLU A 178 63.27 -51.86 8.34
C GLU A 178 62.57 -50.72 9.10
N PHE A 179 61.29 -50.47 8.82
CA PHE A 179 60.49 -49.60 9.67
C PHE A 179 60.17 -50.26 11.01
N ALA A 180 60.12 -49.48 12.08
CA ALA A 180 59.70 -49.96 13.39
C ALA A 180 58.28 -50.56 13.36
N SER A 181 57.38 -49.95 12.59
CA SER A 181 55.99 -50.37 12.40
C SER A 181 55.64 -50.52 10.93
N SER A 182 54.76 -51.47 10.61
CA SER A 182 54.16 -51.63 9.28
C SER A 182 52.98 -50.69 9.05
N SER A 183 52.56 -49.90 10.05
CA SER A 183 51.46 -48.95 9.95
C SER A 183 51.62 -47.79 10.94
N TYR A 184 51.25 -46.60 10.52
CA TYR A 184 51.20 -45.36 11.28
C TYR A 184 49.87 -44.68 11.03
N ALA A 185 49.34 -44.00 12.05
CA ALA A 185 48.14 -43.19 11.92
C ALA A 185 48.43 -41.81 12.54
N VAL A 186 47.92 -40.77 11.91
CA VAL A 186 48.14 -39.38 12.31
C VAL A 186 46.85 -38.61 12.08
N LEU A 187 46.49 -37.73 13.00
CA LEU A 187 45.42 -36.76 12.74
C LEU A 187 45.96 -35.69 11.80
N GLU A 188 45.14 -35.24 10.87
CA GLU A 188 45.50 -34.23 9.88
C GLU A 188 46.09 -32.96 10.53
N ARG A 189 45.44 -32.45 11.59
CA ARG A 189 45.91 -31.29 12.38
C ARG A 189 47.32 -31.40 12.98
N GLU A 190 47.88 -32.60 13.10
CA GLU A 190 49.24 -32.78 13.62
C GLU A 190 50.29 -32.37 12.57
N GLN A 191 49.88 -32.22 11.30
CA GLN A 191 50.65 -31.74 10.14
C GLN A 191 51.93 -32.53 9.83
N ARG A 192 52.26 -33.54 10.63
CA ARG A 192 53.52 -34.27 10.59
C ARG A 192 53.34 -35.67 11.17
N VAL A 193 53.70 -36.67 10.37
CA VAL A 193 53.86 -38.05 10.84
C VAL A 193 55.34 -38.36 11.00
N THR A 194 55.71 -38.97 12.12
CA THR A 194 57.09 -39.45 12.34
C THR A 194 57.15 -40.95 12.08
N VAL A 195 57.82 -41.34 11.00
CA VAL A 195 58.15 -42.73 10.70
C VAL A 195 59.54 -43.05 11.26
N GLU A 196 59.72 -44.28 11.71
CA GLU A 196 60.96 -44.69 12.36
C GLU A 196 61.57 -45.86 11.60
N VAL A 197 62.82 -45.70 11.17
CA VAL A 197 63.63 -46.77 10.56
C VAL A 197 64.58 -47.30 11.62
N VAL A 198 64.52 -48.60 11.86
CA VAL A 198 65.35 -49.34 12.81
C VAL A 198 66.39 -50.16 12.07
N ARG A 199 67.57 -50.25 12.69
CA ARG A 199 68.72 -51.01 12.22
C ARG A 199 68.99 -52.19 13.14
N TYR A 200 68.94 -53.39 12.59
CA TYR A 200 69.34 -54.64 13.23
C TYR A 200 70.70 -55.12 12.69
N GLY A 201 71.33 -56.05 13.40
CA GLY A 201 72.62 -56.61 12.99
C GLY A 201 73.81 -55.66 13.18
N PHE A 202 74.70 -55.59 12.17
CA PHE A 202 75.97 -54.87 12.25
C PHE A 202 75.75 -53.34 12.34
N ALA A 203 76.20 -52.71 13.44
CA ALA A 203 75.95 -51.29 13.73
C ALA A 203 77.18 -50.35 13.61
N ASN A 204 78.38 -50.88 13.33
CA ASN A 204 79.64 -50.11 13.43
C ASN A 204 80.06 -49.40 12.13
N SER A 205 79.19 -49.34 11.12
CA SER A 205 79.41 -48.62 9.86
C SER A 205 78.35 -47.54 9.65
N VAL A 206 78.66 -46.54 8.81
CA VAL A 206 77.63 -45.66 8.24
C VAL A 206 76.80 -46.47 7.26
N VAL A 207 75.48 -46.28 7.28
CA VAL A 207 74.57 -46.90 6.31
C VAL A 207 73.70 -45.83 5.68
N HIS A 208 73.60 -45.85 4.36
CA HIS A 208 72.74 -44.97 3.58
C HIS A 208 71.46 -45.71 3.16
N PHE A 209 70.32 -45.02 3.22
CA PHE A 209 69.03 -45.54 2.79
C PHE A 209 68.17 -44.41 2.22
N ARG A 210 67.21 -44.75 1.37
CA ARG A 210 66.28 -43.79 0.76
C ARG A 210 64.85 -44.06 1.19
N LEU A 211 64.10 -42.99 1.47
CA LEU A 211 62.66 -43.04 1.66
C LEU A 211 61.93 -42.30 0.54
N ASP A 212 60.99 -42.99 -0.10
CA ASP A 212 60.14 -42.42 -1.14
C ASP A 212 58.66 -42.49 -0.72
N THR A 213 57.87 -41.46 -0.96
CA THR A 213 56.44 -41.42 -0.58
C THR A 213 55.48 -41.48 -1.75
N ILE A 214 54.30 -42.07 -1.48
CA ILE A 214 53.49 -42.81 -2.44
C ILE A 214 51.97 -42.72 -2.13
N ASP A 215 51.19 -42.12 -3.03
CA ASP A 215 49.77 -42.29 -3.33
C ASP A 215 49.23 -43.66 -2.96
N GLY A 216 48.35 -43.65 -1.97
CA GLY A 216 47.24 -44.59 -1.91
C GLY A 216 45.98 -43.87 -2.37
N THR A 217 45.05 -43.64 -1.43
CA THR A 217 43.94 -42.71 -1.64
C THR A 217 44.39 -41.25 -1.48
N ALA A 218 45.30 -40.98 -0.53
CA ALA A 218 45.92 -39.67 -0.36
C ALA A 218 46.98 -39.39 -1.43
N THR A 219 46.88 -38.27 -2.13
CA THR A 219 47.78 -37.74 -3.17
C THR A 219 48.84 -36.77 -2.60
N ALA A 220 49.83 -36.35 -3.40
CA ALA A 220 50.93 -35.48 -2.92
C ALA A 220 50.62 -34.08 -3.39
N GLY A 221 50.77 -33.12 -2.49
CA GLY A 221 50.41 -31.73 -2.75
C GLY A 221 48.97 -31.40 -2.38
N GLU A 222 48.12 -32.41 -2.19
CA GLU A 222 46.79 -32.28 -1.58
C GLU A 222 46.88 -32.66 -0.10
N ASP A 223 47.20 -33.93 0.23
CA ASP A 223 47.07 -34.42 1.62
C ASP A 223 48.43 -34.54 2.36
N TYR A 224 49.54 -34.57 1.61
CA TYR A 224 50.88 -34.53 2.21
C TYR A 224 51.97 -34.09 1.22
N ILE A 225 53.16 -33.77 1.73
CA ILE A 225 54.29 -33.34 0.92
C ILE A 225 55.14 -34.55 0.51
N LYS A 226 55.35 -34.73 -0.81
CA LYS A 226 56.18 -35.82 -1.35
C LYS A 226 57.60 -35.76 -0.78
N LEU A 227 57.98 -36.78 -0.02
CA LEU A 227 59.35 -37.08 0.40
C LEU A 227 59.99 -38.08 -0.57
N SER A 228 61.20 -37.77 -1.05
CA SER A 228 62.08 -38.64 -1.85
C SER A 228 63.52 -38.23 -1.55
N GLU A 229 64.04 -38.69 -0.41
CA GLU A 229 65.32 -38.22 0.14
C GLU A 229 66.18 -39.39 0.63
N GLU A 230 67.50 -39.22 0.55
CA GLU A 230 68.48 -40.14 1.11
C GLU A 230 68.87 -39.71 2.53
N PHE A 231 68.85 -40.68 3.43
CA PHE A 231 69.21 -40.55 4.83
C PHE A 231 70.42 -41.42 5.16
N LYS A 232 71.11 -41.07 6.25
CA LYS A 232 72.21 -41.85 6.79
C LYS A 232 72.03 -42.13 8.28
N MET A 233 72.45 -43.33 8.70
CA MET A 233 72.64 -43.69 10.11
C MET A 233 74.12 -43.75 10.41
N GLU A 234 74.58 -42.98 11.39
CA GLU A 234 75.98 -42.99 11.83
C GLU A 234 76.31 -44.30 12.60
N PRO A 235 77.59 -44.67 12.76
CA PRO A 235 77.98 -45.84 13.53
C PRO A 235 77.41 -45.79 14.96
N GLY A 236 76.82 -46.91 15.41
CA GLY A 236 76.16 -47.04 16.71
C GLY A 236 74.72 -46.52 16.76
N GLN A 237 74.22 -45.88 15.70
CA GLN A 237 72.83 -45.45 15.62
C GLN A 237 71.92 -46.63 15.25
N GLN A 238 70.98 -46.97 16.13
CA GLN A 238 70.04 -48.09 15.96
C GLN A 238 68.66 -47.68 15.43
N GLU A 239 68.29 -46.40 15.58
CA GLU A 239 67.03 -45.87 15.07
C GLU A 239 67.23 -44.50 14.44
N LYS A 240 66.45 -44.20 13.40
CA LYS A 240 66.35 -42.88 12.78
C LYS A 240 64.88 -42.54 12.62
N LYS A 241 64.48 -41.42 13.22
CA LYS A 241 63.14 -40.83 13.07
C LYS A 241 63.15 -39.84 11.90
N ILE A 242 62.23 -40.03 10.97
CA ILE A 242 62.03 -39.18 9.80
C ILE A 242 60.62 -38.63 9.86
N THR A 243 60.50 -37.32 9.70
CA THR A 243 59.21 -36.64 9.70
C THR A 243 58.76 -36.38 8.28
N ILE A 244 57.53 -36.77 7.97
CA ILE A 244 56.86 -36.49 6.70
C ILE A 244 55.78 -35.45 7.01
N ASN A 245 55.74 -34.37 6.24
CA ASN A 245 54.73 -33.33 6.43
C ASN A 245 53.41 -33.77 5.80
N VAL A 246 52.35 -33.77 6.61
CA VAL A 246 50.95 -33.91 6.21
C VAL A 246 50.41 -32.50 5.98
N ILE A 247 49.56 -32.35 4.97
CA ILE A 247 48.87 -31.09 4.70
C ILE A 247 47.58 -31.12 5.50
N ASP A 248 47.29 -30.00 6.15
CA ASP A 248 46.13 -29.81 7.00
C ASP A 248 45.29 -28.73 6.36
N ASP A 249 44.09 -29.11 5.95
CA ASP A 249 43.11 -28.16 5.46
C ASP A 249 41.92 -28.04 6.42
N ASN A 250 40.73 -27.71 5.93
CA ASN A 250 39.55 -27.64 6.79
C ASN A 250 38.38 -28.35 6.12
N GLN A 251 38.61 -29.14 5.08
CA GLN A 251 37.59 -29.73 4.25
C GLN A 251 37.43 -31.19 4.63
N TRP A 252 36.22 -31.55 5.09
CA TRP A 252 35.96 -32.93 5.45
C TRP A 252 36.23 -33.90 4.29
N GLU A 253 37.08 -34.87 4.57
CA GLU A 253 37.43 -35.99 3.70
C GLU A 253 37.35 -37.32 4.47
N PRO A 254 37.10 -38.45 3.80
CA PRO A 254 37.20 -39.75 4.46
C PRO A 254 38.66 -40.05 4.84
N ASP A 255 38.89 -40.89 5.86
CA ASP A 255 40.25 -41.34 6.21
C ASP A 255 41.02 -41.85 5.00
N GLU A 256 42.18 -41.25 4.76
CA GLU A 256 42.98 -41.52 3.58
C GLU A 256 44.29 -42.22 3.91
N THR A 257 44.86 -42.89 2.92
CA THR A 257 46.10 -43.63 3.11
C THR A 257 47.11 -43.31 2.04
N PHE A 258 48.36 -43.20 2.47
CA PHE A 258 49.51 -43.16 1.59
C PHE A 258 50.60 -44.04 2.16
N PHE A 259 51.71 -44.09 1.44
CA PHE A 259 52.77 -44.93 1.81
C PHE A 259 54.21 -44.38 1.51
N VAL A 260 55.31 -44.92 2.09
CA VAL A 260 56.70 -44.46 2.32
C VAL A 260 57.80 -45.54 2.06
N LYS A 261 58.07 -45.97 0.83
CA LYS A 261 58.97 -47.10 0.56
C LYS A 261 60.42 -46.88 1.02
N LEU A 262 61.01 -47.84 1.74
CA LEU A 262 62.43 -47.92 2.09
C LEU A 262 63.20 -48.66 0.99
N SER A 263 64.31 -48.07 0.55
CA SER A 263 65.24 -48.68 -0.41
C SER A 263 66.69 -48.41 -0.05
N ILE A 264 67.60 -49.25 -0.55
CA ILE A 264 69.05 -49.09 -0.41
C ILE A 264 69.58 -48.48 -1.72
N PRO A 265 70.36 -47.38 -1.69
CA PRO A 265 70.99 -46.83 -2.87
C PRO A 265 71.98 -47.80 -3.54
N ASP A 266 72.13 -47.69 -4.86
CA ASP A 266 73.04 -48.53 -5.64
C ASP A 266 74.49 -48.42 -5.12
N GLY A 267 75.09 -49.55 -4.73
CA GLY A 267 76.47 -49.63 -4.22
C GLY A 267 76.62 -49.85 -2.71
N GLU A 268 75.54 -49.79 -1.93
CA GLU A 268 75.51 -50.04 -0.46
C GLU A 268 75.04 -51.46 -0.08
N GLU A 269 74.77 -52.31 -1.08
CA GLU A 269 74.18 -53.66 -0.90
C GLU A 269 75.15 -54.73 -0.35
N THR A 270 76.45 -54.44 -0.32
CA THR A 270 77.48 -55.38 0.16
C THR A 270 77.49 -55.57 1.67
N HIS A 271 76.99 -54.60 2.44
CA HIS A 271 76.97 -54.61 3.91
C HIS A 271 75.62 -54.21 4.53
N THR A 272 74.62 -53.92 3.69
CA THR A 272 73.27 -53.51 4.12
C THR A 272 72.22 -54.35 3.41
N LYS A 273 71.20 -54.79 4.13
CA LYS A 273 70.05 -55.52 3.60
C LYS A 273 68.75 -54.93 4.12
N LEU A 274 67.68 -54.98 3.33
CA LEU A 274 66.36 -54.57 3.78
C LEU A 274 65.74 -55.67 4.64
N GLY A 275 65.11 -55.30 5.75
CA GLY A 275 64.46 -56.23 6.66
C GLY A 275 62.98 -56.43 6.35
N SER A 276 62.21 -56.54 7.43
CA SER A 276 60.85 -57.04 7.47
C SER A 276 59.72 -56.06 7.26
N LYS A 277 60.07 -54.81 7.34
CA LYS A 277 59.15 -53.75 7.03
C LYS A 277 60.00 -52.90 6.17
N THR A 278 60.19 -53.27 4.91
CA THR A 278 60.75 -52.35 3.92
C THR A 278 59.86 -51.13 3.73
N VAL A 279 58.75 -51.13 4.46
CA VAL A 279 57.59 -50.33 4.28
C VAL A 279 56.75 -50.27 5.61
N ALA A 280 56.01 -49.17 5.86
CA ALA A 280 54.75 -49.09 6.62
C ALA A 280 53.36 -48.92 5.89
N LEU A 281 52.36 -48.23 6.44
CA LEU A 281 51.13 -47.72 5.79
C LEU A 281 50.84 -46.47 6.60
N VAL A 282 50.67 -45.31 5.98
CA VAL A 282 50.31 -44.11 6.74
C VAL A 282 48.85 -43.81 6.48
N THR A 283 48.05 -43.80 7.55
CA THR A 283 46.65 -43.35 7.53
C THR A 283 46.57 -41.92 8.06
N ILE A 284 46.06 -41.02 7.25
CA ILE A 284 45.69 -39.66 7.64
C ILE A 284 44.24 -39.75 8.10
N ILE A 285 44.02 -39.49 9.39
CA ILE A 285 42.70 -39.47 9.99
C ILE A 285 42.22 -38.02 9.91
N ASN A 286 41.16 -37.79 9.15
CA ASN A 286 40.55 -36.46 9.04
C ASN A 286 39.89 -36.12 10.38
N ASP A 287 40.11 -34.89 10.87
CA ASP A 287 39.52 -34.40 12.11
C ASP A 287 38.62 -33.19 11.94
N ASP A 288 38.16 -32.94 10.71
CA ASP A 288 37.19 -31.89 10.39
C ASP A 288 35.76 -32.32 10.75
N GLU A 289 35.00 -31.40 11.32
CA GLU A 289 33.60 -31.59 11.62
C GLU A 289 32.74 -30.70 10.68
N PRO A 290 32.18 -31.27 9.59
CA PRO A 290 31.36 -30.50 8.66
C PRO A 290 29.98 -30.14 9.26
N GLY A 291 29.59 -30.77 10.37
CA GLY A 291 28.38 -30.44 11.13
C GLY A 291 27.06 -30.88 10.49
N PHE A 292 25.98 -30.53 11.18
CA PHE A 292 24.60 -30.82 10.78
C PHE A 292 23.87 -29.55 10.38
N LEU A 293 23.18 -29.57 9.25
CA LEU A 293 22.36 -28.48 8.76
C LEU A 293 20.89 -28.74 9.11
N GLU A 294 20.27 -27.81 9.84
CA GLU A 294 18.88 -27.91 10.27
C GLU A 294 18.20 -26.54 10.37
N PHE A 295 16.87 -26.50 10.34
CA PHE A 295 16.12 -25.28 10.63
C PHE A 295 16.17 -24.94 12.12
N GLU A 296 16.32 -23.65 12.44
CA GLU A 296 16.31 -23.16 13.83
C GLU A 296 14.97 -23.46 14.52
N GLU A 297 13.87 -23.31 13.77
CA GLU A 297 12.51 -23.54 14.24
C GLU A 297 11.79 -24.57 13.36
N ALA A 298 11.04 -25.47 14.00
CA ALA A 298 10.22 -26.48 13.30
C ALA A 298 8.92 -25.90 12.73
N ILE A 299 8.46 -24.78 13.29
CA ILE A 299 7.28 -24.04 12.84
C ILE A 299 7.62 -22.55 12.85
N VAL A 300 7.44 -21.87 11.72
CA VAL A 300 7.65 -20.42 11.58
C VAL A 300 6.29 -19.77 11.30
N LEU A 301 5.94 -18.76 12.10
CA LEU A 301 4.69 -18.01 11.94
C LEU A 301 4.98 -16.71 11.20
N VAL A 302 4.33 -16.49 10.07
CA VAL A 302 4.45 -15.28 9.27
C VAL A 302 3.07 -14.69 8.99
N LYS A 303 3.00 -13.37 8.85
CA LYS A 303 1.78 -12.71 8.40
C LYS A 303 1.73 -12.71 6.89
N GLU A 304 0.54 -12.80 6.31
CA GLU A 304 0.35 -12.67 4.86
C GLU A 304 0.91 -11.33 4.33
N SER A 305 0.77 -10.26 5.11
CA SER A 305 1.29 -8.92 4.75
C SER A 305 2.83 -8.76 4.77
N VAL A 306 3.60 -9.78 5.19
CA VAL A 306 5.06 -9.66 5.36
C VAL A 306 5.83 -9.60 4.03
N GLY A 307 5.23 -10.10 2.95
CA GLY A 307 5.81 -10.15 1.60
C GLY A 307 6.93 -11.18 1.41
N LYS A 308 7.79 -11.41 2.40
CA LYS A 308 8.82 -12.46 2.38
C LYS A 308 8.96 -13.15 3.74
N ALA A 309 8.84 -14.47 3.77
CA ALA A 309 9.16 -15.29 4.93
C ALA A 309 10.67 -15.51 4.99
N GLU A 310 11.30 -15.07 6.09
CA GLU A 310 12.71 -15.30 6.37
C GLU A 310 12.85 -16.52 7.29
N ILE A 311 13.47 -17.59 6.79
CA ILE A 311 13.67 -18.82 7.55
C ILE A 311 15.17 -19.02 7.75
N LYS A 312 15.59 -19.23 9.00
CA LYS A 312 16.99 -19.43 9.34
C LYS A 312 17.35 -20.92 9.34
N VAL A 313 18.41 -21.25 8.61
CA VAL A 313 19.09 -22.55 8.62
C VAL A 313 20.35 -22.40 9.45
N VAL A 314 20.55 -23.28 10.42
CA VAL A 314 21.69 -23.31 11.32
C VAL A 314 22.55 -24.54 11.05
N ARG A 315 23.86 -24.37 11.21
CA ARG A 315 24.88 -25.41 11.14
C ARG A 315 25.37 -25.69 12.55
N VAL A 316 25.19 -26.92 13.04
CA VAL A 316 25.45 -27.31 14.43
C VAL A 316 26.44 -28.47 14.52
N ASN A 317 27.18 -28.56 15.63
CA ASN A 317 28.19 -29.62 15.89
C ASN A 317 29.24 -29.74 14.78
N GLY A 318 29.74 -28.61 14.28
CA GLY A 318 30.77 -28.55 13.24
C GLY A 318 30.58 -27.35 12.32
N ALA A 319 31.67 -26.74 11.87
CA ALA A 319 31.65 -25.63 10.93
C ALA A 319 32.82 -25.68 9.92
N ASP A 320 33.46 -26.85 9.80
CA ASP A 320 34.67 -27.02 9.01
C ASP A 320 34.33 -27.23 7.53
N GLY A 321 35.07 -26.56 6.66
CA GLY A 321 34.91 -26.72 5.22
C GLY A 321 33.69 -26.03 4.63
N ARG A 322 33.69 -25.99 3.30
CA ARG A 322 32.60 -25.44 2.51
C ARG A 322 31.57 -26.53 2.26
N VAL A 323 30.33 -26.29 2.67
CA VAL A 323 29.23 -27.25 2.51
C VAL A 323 28.09 -26.62 1.74
N THR A 324 27.41 -27.41 0.92
CA THR A 324 26.21 -26.95 0.22
C THR A 324 25.02 -27.83 0.53
N ILE A 325 23.83 -27.24 0.53
CA ILE A 325 22.57 -27.95 0.75
C ILE A 325 21.48 -27.37 -0.13
N HIS A 326 20.63 -28.21 -0.70
CA HIS A 326 19.48 -27.75 -1.45
C HIS A 326 18.26 -27.61 -0.54
N TYR A 327 17.38 -26.68 -0.87
CA TYR A 327 16.10 -26.51 -0.20
C TYR A 327 14.99 -26.28 -1.21
N ARG A 328 13.81 -26.84 -0.91
CA ARG A 328 12.61 -26.68 -1.74
C ARG A 328 11.37 -26.48 -0.90
N THR A 329 10.40 -25.82 -1.51
CA THR A 329 9.06 -25.65 -0.95
C THR A 329 8.11 -26.78 -1.36
N GLU A 330 7.26 -27.21 -0.44
CA GLU A 330 6.23 -28.24 -0.65
C GLU A 330 4.86 -27.71 -0.20
N ASP A 331 3.87 -27.87 -1.08
CA ASP A 331 2.51 -27.40 -0.83
C ASP A 331 1.87 -28.22 0.30
N MET A 332 1.22 -27.56 1.26
CA MET A 332 0.34 -28.23 2.24
C MET A 332 -1.08 -27.67 2.12
N ASP A 333 -1.53 -26.86 3.07
CA ASP A 333 -2.81 -26.14 2.95
C ASP A 333 -2.65 -24.98 1.97
N ALA A 334 -1.58 -24.20 2.13
CA ALA A 334 -1.14 -23.17 1.19
C ALA A 334 -0.51 -23.81 -0.07
N LYS A 335 -0.82 -23.24 -1.24
CA LYS A 335 -0.46 -23.70 -2.58
C LYS A 335 0.30 -22.64 -3.38
N ALA A 336 1.41 -23.01 -3.99
CA ALA A 336 2.06 -22.17 -4.99
C ALA A 336 1.38 -22.27 -6.38
N PRO A 337 1.23 -21.17 -7.14
CA PRO A 337 1.66 -19.79 -6.88
C PRO A 337 0.54 -18.92 -6.29
N LYS A 338 -0.41 -19.49 -5.55
CA LYS A 338 -1.52 -18.71 -4.98
C LYS A 338 -1.06 -17.96 -3.74
N ASP A 339 -0.49 -18.69 -2.77
CA ASP A 339 -0.24 -18.16 -1.41
C ASP A 339 1.25 -17.86 -1.17
N TYR A 340 2.13 -18.50 -1.95
CA TYR A 340 3.57 -18.26 -1.94
C TYR A 340 4.22 -18.65 -3.26
N GLU A 341 5.45 -18.17 -3.53
CA GLU A 341 6.20 -18.56 -4.72
C GLU A 341 7.00 -19.85 -4.48
N ARG A 342 6.89 -20.80 -5.41
CA ARG A 342 7.65 -22.06 -5.34
C ARG A 342 9.14 -21.76 -5.53
N VAL A 343 9.92 -21.97 -4.47
CA VAL A 343 11.38 -21.88 -4.48
C VAL A 343 12.00 -23.28 -4.44
N ASP A 344 13.03 -23.48 -5.26
CA ASP A 344 13.97 -24.61 -5.23
C ASP A 344 15.36 -24.07 -5.56
N SER A 345 16.24 -24.04 -4.57
CA SER A 345 17.55 -23.37 -4.67
C SER A 345 18.61 -24.05 -3.80
N GLU A 346 19.87 -23.74 -4.07
CA GLU A 346 21.01 -24.15 -3.26
C GLU A 346 21.35 -23.09 -2.21
N LEU A 347 21.86 -23.54 -1.06
CA LEU A 347 22.40 -22.75 0.02
C LEU A 347 23.84 -23.20 0.27
N ILE A 348 24.79 -22.27 0.19
CA ILE A 348 26.23 -22.53 0.34
C ILE A 348 26.67 -21.95 1.68
N PHE A 349 27.29 -22.75 2.55
CA PHE A 349 27.96 -22.28 3.76
C PHE A 349 29.46 -22.32 3.55
N GLU A 350 30.12 -21.20 3.78
CA GLU A 350 31.58 -21.13 3.77
C GLU A 350 32.16 -21.66 5.10
N HIS A 351 33.47 -21.91 5.14
CA HIS A 351 34.15 -22.35 6.36
C HIS A 351 33.91 -21.37 7.53
N GLY A 352 33.55 -21.89 8.69
CA GLY A 352 33.22 -21.12 9.89
C GLY A 352 31.82 -20.47 9.88
N GLU A 353 31.05 -20.61 8.80
CA GLU A 353 29.71 -20.05 8.72
C GLU A 353 28.67 -20.97 9.41
N ILE A 354 27.99 -20.44 10.43
CA ILE A 354 27.09 -21.22 11.29
C ILE A 354 25.60 -21.01 11.02
N SER A 355 25.22 -20.00 10.23
CA SER A 355 23.80 -19.76 9.91
C SER A 355 23.61 -18.98 8.62
N LYS A 356 22.55 -19.32 7.87
CA LYS A 356 22.05 -18.52 6.74
C LYS A 356 20.55 -18.38 6.79
N VAL A 357 20.04 -17.35 6.11
CA VAL A 357 18.61 -17.07 6.00
C VAL A 357 18.17 -17.33 4.56
N ILE A 358 17.13 -18.14 4.38
CA ILE A 358 16.42 -18.30 3.12
C ILE A 358 15.21 -17.35 3.12
N SER A 359 14.88 -16.81 1.95
CA SER A 359 13.78 -15.85 1.79
C SER A 359 12.78 -16.38 0.78
N ILE A 360 11.56 -16.64 1.22
CA ILE A 360 10.47 -17.18 0.39
C ILE A 360 9.43 -16.09 0.20
N PRO A 361 9.15 -15.65 -1.04
CA PRO A 361 8.10 -14.69 -1.31
C PRO A 361 6.73 -15.24 -0.89
N ILE A 362 6.04 -14.48 -0.05
CA ILE A 362 4.65 -14.73 0.34
C ILE A 362 3.77 -13.84 -0.53
N ILE A 363 2.76 -14.43 -1.14
CA ILE A 363 1.82 -13.71 -1.99
C ILE A 363 0.67 -13.27 -1.10
N ASN A 364 0.46 -11.96 -1.06
CA ASN A 364 -0.67 -11.37 -0.36
C ASN A 364 -1.79 -11.15 -1.37
N ASP A 365 -2.92 -11.81 -1.16
CA ASP A 365 -4.10 -11.62 -2.00
C ASP A 365 -5.21 -10.84 -1.28
N LEU A 366 -6.45 -10.90 -1.74
CA LEU A 366 -7.57 -10.14 -1.17
C LEU A 366 -8.70 -11.07 -0.69
N GLU A 367 -8.46 -12.39 -0.72
CA GLU A 367 -9.37 -13.41 -0.25
C GLU A 367 -9.12 -13.65 1.25
N VAL A 368 -10.19 -13.60 2.05
CA VAL A 368 -10.06 -13.97 3.46
C VAL A 368 -10.04 -15.48 3.56
N GLU A 369 -8.91 -15.99 4.02
CA GLU A 369 -8.61 -17.40 4.16
C GLU A 369 -8.47 -17.79 5.63
N LYS A 370 -8.29 -19.08 5.89
CA LYS A 370 -7.90 -19.53 7.23
C LYS A 370 -6.38 -19.43 7.34
N ASP A 371 -5.83 -19.64 8.53
CA ASP A 371 -4.40 -19.84 8.64
C ASP A 371 -4.01 -21.06 7.79
N GLU A 372 -3.14 -20.84 6.82
CA GLU A 372 -2.69 -21.85 5.87
C GLU A 372 -1.21 -22.15 6.09
N SER A 373 -0.77 -23.35 5.73
CA SER A 373 0.60 -23.79 5.96
C SER A 373 1.22 -24.37 4.70
N PHE A 374 2.53 -24.20 4.55
CA PHE A 374 3.36 -24.91 3.57
C PHE A 374 4.65 -25.35 4.23
N ALA A 375 5.38 -26.29 3.62
CA ALA A 375 6.62 -26.79 4.18
C ALA A 375 7.85 -26.41 3.36
N VAL A 376 8.99 -26.34 4.02
CA VAL A 376 10.31 -26.24 3.40
C VAL A 376 11.17 -27.40 3.87
N GLU A 377 11.77 -28.09 2.91
CA GLU A 377 12.59 -29.29 3.14
C GLU A 377 14.01 -29.04 2.65
N LEU A 378 14.99 -29.45 3.47
CA LEU A 378 16.40 -29.52 3.11
C LEU A 378 16.71 -30.90 2.49
N TYR A 379 17.53 -30.93 1.44
CA TYR A 379 17.92 -32.17 0.77
C TYR A 379 19.31 -32.08 0.12
N ASN A 380 19.90 -33.25 -0.17
CA ASN A 380 21.20 -33.40 -0.84
C ASN A 380 22.33 -32.51 -0.26
N PRO A 381 22.71 -32.66 1.02
CA PRO A 381 23.89 -31.97 1.54
C PRO A 381 25.18 -32.52 0.89
N THR A 382 26.18 -31.65 0.73
CA THR A 382 27.51 -31.97 0.20
C THR A 382 28.61 -31.54 1.19
N GLY A 383 29.86 -31.95 0.93
CA GLY A 383 31.00 -31.59 1.79
C GLY A 383 30.99 -32.25 3.16
N GLY A 384 30.43 -33.47 3.27
CA GLY A 384 30.39 -34.25 4.52
C GLY A 384 29.29 -33.85 5.51
N ALA A 385 28.62 -32.72 5.30
CA ALA A 385 27.53 -32.29 6.17
C ALA A 385 26.33 -33.24 6.10
N GLN A 386 25.60 -33.34 7.20
CA GLN A 386 24.38 -34.16 7.30
C GLN A 386 23.17 -33.29 7.66
N ILE A 387 21.97 -33.78 7.40
CA ILE A 387 20.73 -33.09 7.81
C ILE A 387 20.46 -33.41 9.28
N GLY A 388 20.24 -32.37 10.09
CA GLY A 388 19.95 -32.50 11.51
C GLY A 388 18.51 -32.93 11.82
N LYS A 389 18.07 -32.68 13.06
CA LYS A 389 16.74 -33.09 13.56
C LYS A 389 15.61 -32.36 12.84
N HIS A 390 15.84 -31.09 12.48
CA HIS A 390 14.86 -30.27 11.76
C HIS A 390 15.25 -30.13 10.28
N GLY A 391 15.20 -31.24 9.53
CA GLY A 391 15.38 -31.21 8.08
C GLY A 391 14.19 -30.65 7.29
N LYS A 392 13.04 -30.47 7.97
CA LYS A 392 11.82 -29.88 7.42
C LYS A 392 11.24 -28.90 8.44
N THR A 393 10.78 -27.75 7.96
CA THR A 393 10.06 -26.75 8.75
C THR A 393 8.72 -26.44 8.10
N VAL A 394 7.72 -26.10 8.91
CA VAL A 394 6.39 -25.70 8.46
C VAL A 394 6.23 -24.20 8.64
N ILE A 395 5.90 -23.49 7.58
CA ILE A 395 5.56 -22.08 7.64
C ILE A 395 4.05 -21.97 7.68
N THR A 396 3.52 -21.33 8.72
CA THR A 396 2.10 -20.99 8.82
C THR A 396 1.93 -19.52 8.50
N ILE A 397 1.16 -19.25 7.45
CA ILE A 397 0.71 -17.92 7.06
C ILE A 397 -0.52 -17.60 7.89
N ILE A 398 -0.38 -16.66 8.81
CA ILE A 398 -1.47 -16.14 9.63
C ILE A 398 -2.17 -15.07 8.81
N ASN A 399 -3.48 -15.26 8.61
CA ASN A 399 -4.30 -14.26 7.96
C ASN A 399 -4.43 -13.04 8.90
N ASP A 400 -3.78 -11.93 8.54
CA ASP A 400 -3.95 -10.64 9.21
C ASP A 400 -4.89 -9.69 8.45
N ASP A 401 -5.54 -10.23 7.42
CA ASP A 401 -6.51 -9.59 6.56
C ASP A 401 -7.89 -9.50 7.25
N ASP A 402 -7.93 -8.68 8.30
CA ASP A 402 -9.16 -8.30 9.00
C ASP A 402 -10.05 -7.37 8.13
N TYR A 403 -9.82 -7.30 6.81
CA TYR A 403 -10.56 -6.45 5.88
C TYR A 403 -12.04 -6.80 5.83
N LYS A 404 -12.45 -8.08 5.76
CA LYS A 404 -13.89 -8.41 5.80
C LYS A 404 -14.51 -8.10 7.15
N THR A 405 -13.80 -8.30 8.25
CA THR A 405 -14.30 -7.96 9.59
C THR A 405 -14.43 -6.45 9.76
N ILE A 406 -13.42 -5.68 9.35
CA ILE A 406 -13.42 -4.22 9.37
C ILE A 406 -14.46 -3.69 8.39
N ALA A 407 -14.54 -4.20 7.17
CA ALA A 407 -15.53 -3.81 6.17
C ALA A 407 -16.95 -4.18 6.60
N ASN A 408 -17.18 -5.32 7.26
CA ASN A 408 -18.49 -5.69 7.79
C ASN A 408 -18.85 -4.83 9.02
N LYS A 409 -17.90 -4.57 9.92
CA LYS A 409 -18.11 -3.66 11.06
C LYS A 409 -18.37 -2.24 10.57
N LEU A 410 -17.57 -1.72 9.64
CA LEU A 410 -17.75 -0.43 8.99
C LEU A 410 -19.08 -0.38 8.24
N ALA A 411 -19.40 -1.38 7.41
CA ALA A 411 -20.67 -1.44 6.70
C ALA A 411 -21.85 -1.48 7.67
N SER A 412 -21.75 -2.20 8.79
CA SER A 412 -22.80 -2.21 9.81
C SER A 412 -22.95 -0.86 10.51
N LEU A 413 -21.84 -0.19 10.87
CA LEU A 413 -21.85 1.14 11.49
C LEU A 413 -22.38 2.20 10.51
N VAL A 414 -21.91 2.16 9.27
CA VAL A 414 -22.36 3.05 8.19
C VAL A 414 -23.81 2.77 7.82
N GLN A 415 -24.27 1.52 7.84
CA GLN A 415 -25.68 1.18 7.62
C GLN A 415 -26.55 1.72 8.75
N ILE A 416 -26.10 1.66 10.00
CA ILE A 416 -26.81 2.27 11.15
C ILE A 416 -26.90 3.79 10.99
N ASP A 417 -25.80 4.46 10.60
CA ASP A 417 -25.79 5.91 10.37
C ASP A 417 -26.66 6.30 9.16
N LEU A 418 -26.56 5.57 8.05
CA LEU A 418 -27.39 5.78 6.88
C LEU A 418 -28.87 5.51 7.15
N ASP A 419 -29.22 4.55 8.01
CA ASP A 419 -30.60 4.31 8.40
C ASP A 419 -31.17 5.47 9.25
N GLN A 420 -30.36 6.08 10.12
CA GLN A 420 -30.73 7.33 10.81
C GLN A 420 -30.91 8.49 9.83
N LEU A 421 -30.10 8.55 8.77
CA LEU A 421 -30.19 9.54 7.71
C LEU A 421 -31.32 9.22 6.73
N SER A 422 -31.77 7.97 6.62
CA SER A 422 -32.76 7.53 5.63
C SER A 422 -34.04 8.37 5.72
N VAL A 423 -34.38 8.94 4.57
CA VAL A 423 -35.49 9.89 4.34
C VAL A 423 -36.85 9.35 4.79
N THR A 424 -36.98 8.03 4.92
CA THR A 424 -38.27 7.34 5.04
C THR A 424 -38.69 7.04 6.48
N LYS A 425 -37.78 7.12 7.48
CA LYS A 425 -38.05 6.62 8.84
C LYS A 425 -38.16 7.69 9.95
N THR A 426 -38.28 8.99 9.64
CA THR A 426 -38.52 9.96 10.74
C THR A 426 -39.93 9.81 11.28
N THR A 427 -40.06 9.35 12.52
CA THR A 427 -41.35 9.34 13.22
C THR A 427 -41.77 10.77 13.57
N TRP A 428 -43.08 10.99 13.72
CA TRP A 428 -43.60 12.33 14.03
C TRP A 428 -43.05 12.86 15.36
N GLY A 429 -42.86 11.99 16.36
CA GLY A 429 -42.23 12.35 17.65
C GLY A 429 -40.76 12.77 17.52
N GLN A 430 -40.03 12.19 16.57
CA GLN A 430 -38.64 12.57 16.31
C GLN A 430 -38.52 13.99 15.74
N ARG A 431 -39.55 14.50 15.05
CA ARG A 431 -39.60 15.90 14.58
C ARG A 431 -39.73 16.88 15.73
N PHE A 432 -40.56 16.57 16.72
CA PHE A 432 -40.66 17.38 17.95
C PHE A 432 -39.35 17.38 18.75
N TYR A 433 -38.73 16.20 18.91
CA TYR A 433 -37.43 16.10 19.57
C TYR A 433 -36.35 16.93 18.87
N GLN A 434 -36.30 16.90 17.54
CA GLN A 434 -35.35 17.69 16.74
C GLN A 434 -35.64 19.20 16.80
N ALA A 435 -36.91 19.59 16.81
CA ALA A 435 -37.31 20.99 16.96
C ALA A 435 -36.92 21.56 18.33
N MET A 436 -36.96 20.76 19.40
CA MET A 436 -36.61 21.17 20.76
C MET A 436 -35.12 21.26 21.04
N ASN A 437 -34.28 20.57 20.25
CA ASN A 437 -32.85 20.47 20.53
C ASN A 437 -32.00 21.25 19.52
N VAL A 438 -30.91 21.85 20.00
CA VAL A 438 -29.90 22.50 19.15
C VAL A 438 -29.22 21.43 18.29
N ASN A 439 -29.08 21.69 16.99
CA ASN A 439 -28.57 20.71 16.00
C ASN A 439 -29.22 19.32 16.05
N GLY A 440 -30.50 19.22 16.45
CA GLY A 440 -31.22 17.95 16.50
C GLY A 440 -30.67 16.94 17.53
N GLY A 441 -29.99 17.43 18.58
CA GLY A 441 -29.42 16.64 19.67
C GLY A 441 -27.90 16.44 19.61
N ASP A 442 -27.24 16.92 18.54
CA ASP A 442 -25.78 16.86 18.42
C ASP A 442 -25.12 18.06 19.11
N LEU A 443 -24.93 17.94 20.42
CA LEU A 443 -24.27 18.97 21.24
C LEU A 443 -22.76 19.07 20.96
N ALA A 444 -22.12 18.01 20.48
CA ALA A 444 -20.67 17.96 20.31
C ALA A 444 -20.19 18.95 19.23
N ASN A 445 -20.99 19.15 18.18
CA ASN A 445 -20.70 20.07 17.08
C ASN A 445 -21.40 21.44 17.21
N ALA A 446 -22.01 21.74 18.37
CA ALA A 446 -22.82 22.93 18.54
C ALA A 446 -21.96 24.17 18.85
N THR A 447 -21.83 25.06 17.85
CA THR A 447 -21.18 26.36 18.02
C THR A 447 -22.11 27.40 18.68
N PHE A 448 -21.56 28.46 19.27
CA PHE A 448 -22.36 29.57 19.83
C PHE A 448 -23.36 30.16 18.82
N GLY A 449 -22.96 30.23 17.54
CA GLY A 449 -23.86 30.64 16.45
C GLY A 449 -25.02 29.66 16.20
N SER A 450 -24.84 28.37 16.50
CA SER A 450 -25.91 27.36 16.39
C SER A 450 -26.96 27.55 17.47
N TYR A 451 -26.57 27.94 18.69
CA TYR A 451 -27.50 28.27 19.78
C TYR A 451 -28.32 29.53 19.45
N ILE A 452 -27.68 30.59 18.95
CA ILE A 452 -28.39 31.79 18.49
C ILE A 452 -29.35 31.44 17.35
N GLY A 453 -28.87 30.68 16.36
CA GLY A 453 -29.69 30.22 15.24
C GLY A 453 -30.89 29.39 15.69
N HIS A 454 -30.70 28.48 16.66
CA HIS A 454 -31.79 27.69 17.23
C HIS A 454 -32.80 28.58 17.98
N SER A 455 -32.36 29.51 18.81
CA SER A 455 -33.24 30.44 19.53
C SER A 455 -34.10 31.27 18.58
N LEU A 456 -33.48 31.86 17.54
CA LEU A 456 -34.19 32.67 16.54
C LEU A 456 -35.14 31.86 15.65
N SER A 457 -34.86 30.57 15.42
CA SER A 457 -35.69 29.69 14.60
C SER A 457 -36.64 28.80 15.41
N PHE A 458 -36.59 28.85 16.74
CA PHE A 458 -37.31 27.91 17.62
C PHE A 458 -38.81 27.94 17.37
N PHE A 459 -39.40 29.13 17.31
CA PHE A 459 -40.83 29.32 17.00
C PHE A 459 -41.21 28.60 15.70
N TRP A 460 -40.42 28.83 14.64
CA TRP A 460 -40.65 28.23 13.32
C TRP A 460 -40.46 26.71 13.34
N LYS A 461 -39.46 26.20 14.06
CA LYS A 461 -39.20 24.76 14.20
C LYS A 461 -40.36 24.02 14.86
N VAL A 462 -40.87 24.57 15.97
CA VAL A 462 -42.01 23.97 16.68
C VAL A 462 -43.27 24.05 15.82
N LEU A 463 -43.52 25.18 15.16
CA LEU A 463 -44.68 25.35 14.29
C LEU A 463 -44.67 24.34 13.13
N PHE A 464 -43.53 24.18 12.46
CA PHE A 464 -43.42 23.24 11.33
C PHE A 464 -43.31 21.77 11.76
N ALA A 465 -43.04 21.46 13.04
CA ALA A 465 -43.11 20.08 13.55
C ALA A 465 -44.54 19.49 13.54
N PHE A 466 -45.57 20.34 13.53
CA PHE A 466 -46.97 19.92 13.36
C PHE A 466 -47.29 19.46 11.94
N VAL A 467 -46.46 19.78 10.94
CA VAL A 467 -46.64 19.29 9.57
C VAL A 467 -46.24 17.80 9.54
N PRO A 468 -47.09 16.90 9.01
CA PRO A 468 -46.82 15.48 9.07
C PRO A 468 -45.60 15.08 8.22
N PRO A 469 -44.87 14.01 8.60
CA PRO A 469 -43.72 13.53 7.85
C PRO A 469 -44.04 13.14 6.41
N THR A 470 -43.11 13.38 5.49
CA THR A 470 -43.23 13.05 4.06
C THR A 470 -43.29 11.54 3.77
N SER A 471 -43.04 10.69 4.77
CA SER A 471 -43.18 9.24 4.66
C SER A 471 -44.65 8.79 4.60
N ILE A 472 -45.59 9.63 5.05
CA ILE A 472 -47.02 9.30 5.06
C ILE A 472 -47.63 9.65 3.69
N ALA A 473 -48.34 8.69 3.10
CA ALA A 473 -49.06 8.84 1.83
C ALA A 473 -48.21 9.41 0.67
N GLY A 474 -46.93 9.03 0.61
CA GLY A 474 -46.02 9.48 -0.45
C GLY A 474 -45.77 10.99 -0.47
N GLY A 475 -45.98 11.69 0.65
CA GLY A 475 -45.75 13.13 0.81
C GLY A 475 -46.92 14.03 0.44
N TRP A 476 -48.02 13.49 -0.11
CA TRP A 476 -49.21 14.27 -0.46
C TRP A 476 -49.88 14.89 0.78
N LEU A 477 -49.91 14.15 1.89
CA LEU A 477 -50.49 14.64 3.13
C LEU A 477 -49.72 15.84 3.69
N THR A 478 -48.39 15.76 3.69
CA THR A 478 -47.49 16.86 4.04
C THR A 478 -47.72 18.07 3.16
N PHE A 479 -47.83 17.88 1.84
CA PHE A 479 -48.02 18.96 0.88
C PHE A 479 -49.29 19.77 1.16
N PHE A 480 -50.45 19.14 1.25
CA PHE A 480 -51.71 19.86 1.49
C PHE A 480 -51.76 20.53 2.86
N ILE A 481 -51.30 19.86 3.92
CA ILE A 481 -51.27 20.45 5.27
C ILE A 481 -50.31 21.63 5.33
N SER A 482 -49.16 21.55 4.65
CA SER A 482 -48.23 22.68 4.58
C SER A 482 -48.82 23.90 3.86
N LEU A 483 -49.61 23.71 2.80
CA LEU A 483 -50.31 24.82 2.11
C LEU A 483 -51.32 25.51 3.02
N VAL A 484 -52.10 24.73 3.79
CA VAL A 484 -53.05 25.29 4.76
C VAL A 484 -52.33 26.06 5.86
N PHE A 485 -51.22 25.53 6.38
CA PHE A 485 -50.40 26.20 7.38
C PHE A 485 -49.81 27.51 6.87
N ILE A 486 -49.27 27.52 5.65
CA ILE A 486 -48.73 28.74 5.02
C ILE A 486 -49.85 29.77 4.84
N ALA A 487 -51.03 29.36 4.37
CA ALA A 487 -52.17 30.26 4.22
C ALA A 487 -52.60 30.89 5.56
N ILE A 488 -52.73 30.08 6.62
CA ILE A 488 -53.08 30.58 7.97
C ILE A 488 -51.98 31.51 8.50
N LEU A 489 -50.71 31.13 8.36
CA LEU A 489 -49.59 31.92 8.85
C LEU A 489 -49.49 33.27 8.13
N THR A 490 -49.62 33.28 6.80
CA THR A 490 -49.59 34.52 6.02
C THR A 490 -50.74 35.46 6.39
N ALA A 491 -51.93 34.92 6.69
CA ALA A 491 -53.05 35.69 7.21
C ALA A 491 -52.74 36.30 8.58
N ILE A 492 -52.24 35.50 9.54
CA ILE A 492 -51.89 35.98 10.88
C ILE A 492 -50.79 37.03 10.83
N VAL A 493 -49.71 36.79 10.07
CA VAL A 493 -48.60 37.74 9.92
C VAL A 493 -49.09 39.03 9.26
N GLY A 494 -49.96 38.92 8.25
CA GLY A 494 -50.62 40.07 7.62
C GLY A 494 -51.43 40.89 8.62
N ASP A 495 -52.28 40.25 9.41
CA ASP A 495 -53.15 40.91 10.41
C ASP A 495 -52.34 41.54 11.55
N VAL A 496 -51.34 40.82 12.08
CA VAL A 496 -50.46 41.35 13.13
C VAL A 496 -49.65 42.54 12.61
N ALA A 497 -49.14 42.45 11.39
CA ALA A 497 -48.42 43.56 10.77
C ALA A 497 -49.35 44.76 10.55
N ALA A 498 -50.58 44.55 10.08
CA ALA A 498 -51.57 45.61 9.90
C ALA A 498 -51.92 46.30 11.23
N ILE A 499 -52.18 45.53 12.30
CA ILE A 499 -52.46 46.07 13.64
C ILE A 499 -51.26 46.86 14.17
N PHE A 500 -50.04 46.33 14.02
CA PHE A 500 -48.81 47.02 14.42
C PHE A 500 -48.60 48.31 13.61
N GLY A 501 -48.82 48.24 12.30
CA GLY A 501 -48.76 49.38 11.39
C GLY A 501 -49.73 50.48 11.81
N CYS A 502 -50.97 50.12 12.15
CA CYS A 502 -51.96 51.06 12.70
C CYS A 502 -51.52 51.65 14.04
N LEU A 503 -50.95 50.84 14.95
CA LEU A 503 -50.48 51.30 16.27
C LEU A 503 -49.33 52.32 16.16
N VAL A 504 -48.39 52.09 15.23
CA VAL A 504 -47.19 52.92 15.03
C VAL A 504 -47.45 54.09 14.06
N GLY A 505 -48.57 54.08 13.32
CA GLY A 505 -48.89 55.09 12.32
C GLY A 505 -48.17 54.88 10.97
N LEU A 506 -47.83 53.64 10.65
CA LEU A 506 -47.22 53.27 9.37
C LEU A 506 -48.29 53.10 8.29
N LYS A 507 -48.02 53.59 7.08
CA LYS A 507 -48.88 53.33 5.91
C LYS A 507 -48.87 51.85 5.55
N ASP A 508 -50.02 51.32 5.11
CA ASP A 508 -50.19 49.92 4.72
C ASP A 508 -49.14 49.43 3.72
N SER A 509 -48.76 50.28 2.76
CA SER A 509 -47.70 49.97 1.77
C SER A 509 -46.33 49.75 2.41
N ILE A 510 -45.97 50.54 3.42
CA ILE A 510 -44.68 50.43 4.14
C ILE A 510 -44.70 49.23 5.07
N THR A 511 -45.81 49.03 5.78
CA THR A 511 -46.02 47.88 6.66
C THR A 511 -45.92 46.56 5.88
N ALA A 512 -46.44 46.52 4.65
CA ALA A 512 -46.36 45.37 3.77
C ALA A 512 -44.91 45.07 3.31
N ILE A 513 -44.18 46.05 2.76
CA ILE A 513 -42.81 45.83 2.25
C ILE A 513 -41.76 45.61 3.34
N SER A 514 -42.04 45.98 4.59
CA SER A 514 -41.14 45.80 5.72
C SER A 514 -41.51 44.59 6.56
N PHE A 515 -42.60 44.66 7.35
CA PHE A 515 -42.94 43.65 8.35
C PHE A 515 -43.54 42.39 7.74
N VAL A 516 -44.47 42.51 6.78
CA VAL A 516 -45.08 41.33 6.13
C VAL A 516 -44.06 40.60 5.27
N ALA A 517 -43.31 41.34 4.44
CA ALA A 517 -42.27 40.77 3.58
C ALA A 517 -41.14 40.11 4.40
N LEU A 518 -40.67 40.74 5.48
CA LEU A 518 -39.65 40.17 6.35
C LEU A 518 -40.18 38.94 7.11
N GLY A 519 -41.39 39.02 7.68
CA GLY A 519 -42.00 37.92 8.42
C GLY A 519 -42.20 36.66 7.57
N THR A 520 -42.57 36.81 6.30
CA THR A 520 -42.76 35.69 5.37
C THR A 520 -41.46 35.16 4.78
N SER A 521 -40.42 36.00 4.62
CA SER A 521 -39.14 35.60 4.02
C SER A 521 -38.09 35.11 5.02
N LEU A 522 -38.30 35.33 6.33
CA LEU A 522 -37.37 34.90 7.39
C LEU A 522 -37.16 33.37 7.42
N PRO A 523 -38.21 32.53 7.38
CA PRO A 523 -38.06 31.07 7.32
C PRO A 523 -37.20 30.64 6.13
N ASP A 524 -37.44 31.22 4.96
CA ASP A 524 -36.70 30.92 3.73
C ASP A 524 -35.25 31.36 3.80
N THR A 525 -34.98 32.50 4.44
CA THR A 525 -33.62 33.02 4.66
C THR A 525 -32.82 32.06 5.53
N PHE A 526 -33.40 31.56 6.63
CA PHE A 526 -32.71 30.61 7.51
C PHE A 526 -32.50 29.25 6.83
N ALA A 527 -33.50 28.75 6.11
CA ALA A 527 -33.38 27.51 5.36
C ALA A 527 -32.30 27.59 4.29
N SER A 528 -32.26 28.69 3.54
CA SER A 528 -31.26 28.92 2.50
C SER A 528 -29.85 29.11 3.08
N MET A 529 -29.73 29.78 4.23
CA MET A 529 -28.44 29.88 4.95
C MET A 529 -27.93 28.50 5.39
N ILE A 530 -28.80 27.65 5.94
CA ILE A 530 -28.42 26.31 6.39
C ILE A 530 -28.04 25.45 5.19
N ALA A 531 -28.83 25.48 4.10
CA ALA A 531 -28.53 24.77 2.86
C ALA A 531 -27.18 25.19 2.25
N ALA A 532 -26.87 26.50 2.29
CA ALA A 532 -25.60 27.04 1.79
C ALA A 532 -24.38 26.62 2.64
N LYS A 533 -24.57 26.41 3.95
CA LYS A 533 -23.48 25.99 4.86
C LYS A 533 -23.22 24.49 4.85
N THR A 534 -24.23 23.70 4.48
CA THR A 534 -24.18 22.24 4.60
C THR A 534 -23.78 21.58 3.29
N SER A 535 -23.96 22.27 2.16
CA SER A 535 -23.59 21.78 0.83
C SER A 535 -22.25 22.35 0.36
N ARG A 536 -21.47 21.55 -0.37
CA ARG A 536 -20.15 21.93 -0.91
C ARG A 536 -20.24 23.06 -1.95
N THR A 537 -21.29 23.07 -2.77
CA THR A 537 -21.47 24.00 -3.89
C THR A 537 -22.54 25.07 -3.64
N ALA A 538 -23.19 25.11 -2.48
CA ALA A 538 -24.31 26.01 -2.16
C ALA A 538 -25.52 25.94 -3.13
N ASP A 539 -25.53 25.00 -4.08
CA ASP A 539 -26.60 24.83 -5.08
C ASP A 539 -27.97 24.57 -4.42
N ASP A 540 -27.96 23.90 -3.27
CA ASP A 540 -29.15 23.57 -2.50
C ASP A 540 -29.88 24.82 -2.00
N ALA A 541 -29.13 25.88 -1.70
CA ALA A 541 -29.69 27.17 -1.34
C ALA A 541 -30.37 27.84 -2.54
N ILE A 542 -29.79 27.73 -3.74
CA ILE A 542 -30.38 28.30 -4.97
C ILE A 542 -31.72 27.62 -5.28
N GLY A 543 -31.77 26.28 -5.16
CA GLY A 543 -33.01 25.52 -5.33
C GLY A 543 -34.10 25.93 -4.33
N ASN A 544 -33.72 26.15 -3.07
CA ASN A 544 -34.64 26.57 -2.02
C ASN A 544 -35.19 27.99 -2.25
N VAL A 545 -34.31 28.96 -2.53
CA VAL A 545 -34.70 30.36 -2.82
C VAL A 545 -35.61 30.42 -4.05
N THR A 546 -35.26 29.70 -5.12
CA THR A 546 -36.04 29.69 -6.37
C THR A 546 -37.40 29.03 -6.16
N GLY A 547 -37.45 27.95 -5.38
CA GLY A 547 -38.69 27.26 -5.01
C GLY A 547 -39.63 28.14 -4.19
N SER A 548 -39.12 28.78 -3.14
CA SER A 548 -39.91 29.70 -2.31
C SER A 548 -40.44 30.88 -3.14
N ASN A 549 -39.59 31.56 -3.91
CA ASN A 549 -40.01 32.68 -4.74
C ASN A 549 -41.07 32.26 -5.77
N SER A 550 -40.95 31.07 -6.35
CA SER A 550 -41.96 30.53 -7.27
C SER A 550 -43.30 30.34 -6.57
N VAL A 551 -43.32 29.78 -5.36
CA VAL A 551 -44.56 29.60 -4.59
C VAL A 551 -45.16 30.94 -4.18
N ASN A 552 -44.36 31.87 -3.66
CA ASN A 552 -44.82 33.18 -3.22
C ASN A 552 -45.40 34.02 -4.38
N VAL A 553 -44.78 33.95 -5.57
CA VAL A 553 -45.26 34.70 -6.74
C VAL A 553 -46.43 33.99 -7.41
N PHE A 554 -46.31 32.70 -7.78
CA PHE A 554 -47.33 32.00 -8.55
C PHE A 554 -48.53 31.59 -7.71
N LEU A 555 -48.31 31.03 -6.51
CA LEU A 555 -49.40 30.59 -5.62
C LEU A 555 -49.85 31.69 -4.66
N GLY A 556 -48.93 32.53 -4.18
CA GLY A 556 -49.24 33.60 -3.23
C GLY A 556 -49.93 34.82 -3.86
N LEU A 557 -49.48 35.28 -5.03
CA LEU A 557 -50.10 36.42 -5.74
C LEU A 557 -50.91 35.97 -6.96
N GLY A 558 -50.34 35.09 -7.79
CA GLY A 558 -50.92 34.67 -9.07
C GLY A 558 -52.26 33.95 -8.92
N LEU A 559 -52.34 32.95 -8.03
CA LEU A 559 -53.57 32.17 -7.84
C LEU A 559 -54.72 33.02 -7.28
N PRO A 560 -54.55 33.86 -6.23
CA PRO A 560 -55.61 34.75 -5.77
C PRO A 560 -56.07 35.74 -6.84
N TRP A 561 -55.15 36.30 -7.64
CA TRP A 561 -55.52 37.20 -8.74
C TRP A 561 -56.29 36.47 -9.85
N LEU A 562 -55.91 35.23 -10.17
CA LEU A 562 -56.65 34.38 -11.10
C LEU A 562 -58.06 34.06 -10.58
N VAL A 563 -58.18 33.66 -9.31
CA VAL A 563 -59.47 33.37 -8.68
C VAL A 563 -60.34 34.62 -8.63
N ALA A 564 -59.77 35.77 -8.28
CA ALA A 564 -60.46 37.05 -8.28
C ALA A 564 -60.93 37.43 -9.70
N ALA A 565 -60.07 37.31 -10.70
CA ALA A 565 -60.42 37.60 -12.10
C ALA A 565 -61.58 36.72 -12.57
N ILE A 566 -61.53 35.40 -12.31
CA ILE A 566 -62.62 34.46 -12.65
C ILE A 566 -63.91 34.83 -11.90
N TYR A 567 -63.80 35.16 -10.61
CA TYR A 567 -64.96 35.55 -9.80
C TYR A 567 -65.63 36.82 -10.34
N TRP A 568 -64.86 37.88 -10.61
CA TRP A 568 -65.39 39.14 -11.10
C TRP A 568 -65.94 39.02 -12.54
N GLU A 569 -65.29 38.22 -13.38
CA GLU A 569 -65.83 37.83 -14.70
C GLU A 569 -67.17 37.10 -14.57
N SER A 570 -67.29 36.16 -13.62
CA SER A 570 -68.57 35.47 -13.35
C SER A 570 -69.70 36.41 -12.90
N LYS A 571 -69.34 37.59 -12.39
CA LYS A 571 -70.27 38.66 -11.99
C LYS A 571 -70.47 39.71 -13.08
N ASN A 572 -69.83 39.58 -14.25
CA ASN A 572 -69.80 40.57 -15.33
C ASN A 572 -69.35 41.96 -14.85
N LEU A 573 -68.37 42.02 -13.95
CA LEU A 573 -67.81 43.26 -13.41
C LEU A 573 -66.30 43.33 -13.67
N PRO A 574 -65.75 44.51 -13.99
CA PRO A 574 -64.31 44.64 -14.26
C PRO A 574 -63.49 44.50 -12.97
N PHE A 575 -62.45 43.66 -13.01
CA PHE A 575 -61.47 43.54 -11.93
C PHE A 575 -60.35 44.57 -12.10
N THR A 576 -60.44 45.69 -11.37
CA THR A 576 -59.43 46.77 -11.43
C THR A 576 -58.55 46.79 -10.18
N VAL A 577 -57.23 46.67 -10.34
CA VAL A 577 -56.24 46.77 -9.25
C VAL A 577 -55.49 48.10 -9.36
N LYS A 578 -55.49 48.91 -8.29
CA LYS A 578 -54.76 50.20 -8.27
C LYS A 578 -53.27 49.95 -8.02
N ALA A 579 -52.40 50.48 -8.89
CA ALA A 579 -50.96 50.28 -8.79
C ALA A 579 -50.29 51.01 -7.60
N GLY A 580 -50.84 52.15 -7.16
CA GLY A 580 -50.34 52.87 -5.98
C GLY A 580 -48.84 53.24 -6.07
N ASP A 581 -48.13 53.10 -4.96
CA ASP A 581 -46.68 53.39 -4.83
C ASP A 581 -45.76 52.29 -5.42
N LEU A 582 -46.35 51.25 -6.02
CA LEU A 582 -45.64 50.03 -6.40
C LEU A 582 -44.57 50.27 -7.46
N SER A 583 -44.83 51.14 -8.44
CA SER A 583 -43.91 51.39 -9.56
C SER A 583 -42.56 51.94 -9.09
N PHE A 584 -42.57 52.88 -8.13
CA PHE A 584 -41.35 53.45 -7.58
C PHE A 584 -40.59 52.42 -6.75
N SER A 585 -41.30 51.68 -5.90
CA SER A 585 -40.68 50.65 -5.06
C SER A 585 -40.02 49.55 -5.90
N VAL A 586 -40.67 49.08 -6.97
CA VAL A 586 -40.11 48.08 -7.89
C VAL A 586 -38.87 48.60 -8.60
N LEU A 587 -38.84 49.87 -9.01
CA LEU A 587 -37.66 50.47 -9.63
C LEU A 587 -36.47 50.51 -8.67
N VAL A 588 -36.66 51.05 -7.47
CA VAL A 588 -35.60 51.14 -6.45
C VAL A 588 -35.10 49.74 -6.10
N PHE A 589 -36.01 48.78 -5.90
CA PHE A 589 -35.65 47.39 -5.64
C PHE A 589 -34.82 46.79 -6.78
N SER A 590 -35.22 47.01 -8.05
CA SER A 590 -34.49 46.50 -9.22
C SER A 590 -33.06 47.05 -9.30
N VAL A 591 -32.86 48.33 -9.00
CA VAL A 591 -31.53 48.95 -8.93
C VAL A 591 -30.69 48.31 -7.81
N CYS A 592 -31.26 48.14 -6.63
CA CYS A 592 -30.60 47.43 -5.53
C CYS A 592 -30.21 45.99 -5.93
N CYS A 593 -31.09 45.26 -6.61
CA CYS A 593 -30.80 43.90 -7.10
C CYS A 593 -29.63 43.87 -8.09
N ILE A 594 -29.56 44.82 -9.03
CA ILE A 594 -28.45 44.91 -9.99
C ILE A 594 -27.12 45.18 -9.26
N ILE A 595 -27.12 46.10 -8.29
CA ILE A 595 -25.94 46.39 -7.46
C ILE A 595 -25.52 45.11 -6.69
N CYS A 596 -26.47 44.41 -6.09
CA CYS A 596 -26.22 43.17 -5.36
C CYS A 596 -25.59 42.09 -6.25
N MET A 597 -26.18 41.83 -7.43
CA MET A 597 -25.67 40.85 -8.40
C MET A 597 -24.27 41.22 -8.89
N THR A 598 -24.03 42.50 -9.15
CA THR A 598 -22.70 42.99 -9.59
C THR A 598 -21.65 42.72 -8.51
N VAL A 599 -21.96 42.98 -7.23
CA VAL A 599 -21.06 42.68 -6.11
C VAL A 599 -20.79 41.17 -6.00
N LEU A 600 -21.81 40.32 -6.14
CA LEU A 600 -21.63 38.85 -6.10
C LEU A 600 -20.75 38.34 -7.24
N ILE A 601 -20.94 38.85 -8.46
CA ILE A 601 -20.10 38.53 -9.61
C ILE A 601 -18.65 38.99 -9.39
N LEU A 602 -18.43 40.20 -8.87
CA LEU A 602 -17.10 40.71 -8.57
C LEU A 602 -16.37 39.84 -7.53
N ARG A 603 -17.09 39.36 -6.52
CA ARG A 603 -16.55 38.44 -5.51
C ARG A 603 -16.11 37.09 -6.09
N ARG A 604 -16.76 36.63 -7.17
CA ARG A 604 -16.37 35.42 -7.90
C ARG A 604 -14.99 35.54 -8.56
N TYR A 605 -14.69 36.70 -9.15
CA TYR A 605 -13.50 36.86 -10.00
C TYR A 605 -12.29 37.48 -9.30
N LEU A 606 -12.51 38.35 -8.31
CA LEU A 606 -11.43 39.08 -7.66
C LEU A 606 -10.76 38.27 -6.55
N GLY A 607 -9.43 38.18 -6.60
CA GLY A 607 -8.61 37.43 -5.63
C GLY A 607 -8.75 37.91 -4.18
N PHE A 608 -9.00 39.20 -3.96
CA PHE A 608 -9.23 39.78 -2.63
C PHE A 608 -10.41 39.12 -1.87
N PHE A 609 -11.43 38.67 -2.60
CA PHE A 609 -12.60 38.00 -2.03
C PHE A 609 -12.44 36.48 -1.91
N GLY A 610 -11.26 35.94 -2.22
CA GLY A 610 -10.98 34.50 -2.20
C GLY A 610 -11.66 33.73 -3.35
N LYS A 611 -12.07 34.42 -4.43
CA LYS A 611 -12.81 33.84 -5.57
C LYS A 611 -14.09 33.07 -5.17
N ALA A 612 -14.76 33.54 -4.11
CA ALA A 612 -15.94 32.90 -3.55
C ALA A 612 -17.17 33.81 -3.67
N GLU A 613 -18.24 33.31 -4.30
CA GLU A 613 -19.52 34.02 -4.43
C GLU A 613 -20.23 34.15 -3.07
N LEU A 614 -20.30 33.04 -2.34
CA LEU A 614 -20.86 32.94 -0.99
C LEU A 614 -19.73 32.54 -0.03
N GLY A 615 -19.55 33.29 1.06
CA GLY A 615 -18.48 33.03 2.03
C GLY A 615 -17.14 33.72 1.71
N GLY A 616 -16.04 32.98 1.73
CA GLY A 616 -14.69 33.54 1.56
C GLY A 616 -14.07 34.11 2.84
N PRO A 617 -12.98 34.89 2.73
CA PRO A 617 -12.24 35.41 3.87
C PRO A 617 -13.13 36.23 4.81
N THR A 618 -12.88 36.14 6.12
CA THR A 618 -13.76 36.68 7.17
C THR A 618 -14.04 38.17 7.01
N ILE A 619 -13.00 38.97 6.80
CA ILE A 619 -13.12 40.43 6.67
C ILE A 619 -14.00 40.85 5.48
N PRO A 620 -13.69 40.48 4.21
CA PRO A 620 -14.51 40.88 3.07
C PRO A 620 -15.94 40.32 3.14
N LYS A 621 -16.14 39.12 3.70
CA LYS A 621 -17.47 38.55 3.93
C LYS A 621 -18.36 39.46 4.78
N TYR A 622 -17.86 39.96 5.91
CA TYR A 622 -18.64 40.85 6.79
C TYR A 622 -18.90 42.21 6.16
N ILE A 623 -17.91 42.77 5.46
CA ILE A 623 -18.08 44.07 4.75
C ILE A 623 -19.20 43.97 3.71
N CYS A 624 -19.19 42.95 2.85
CA CYS A 624 -20.26 42.73 1.87
C CYS A 624 -21.62 42.47 2.53
N SER A 625 -21.66 41.74 3.65
CA SER A 625 -22.90 41.50 4.39
C SER A 625 -23.49 42.78 4.96
N ILE A 626 -22.67 43.64 5.56
CA ILE A 626 -23.10 44.95 6.07
C ILE A 626 -23.60 45.82 4.92
N PHE A 627 -22.88 45.83 3.80
CA PHE A 627 -23.29 46.58 2.61
C PHE A 627 -24.67 46.15 2.08
N PHE A 628 -24.97 44.85 2.00
CA PHE A 628 -26.29 44.37 1.57
C PHE A 628 -27.41 44.75 2.56
N VAL A 629 -27.14 44.74 3.86
CA VAL A 629 -28.10 45.22 4.87
C VAL A 629 -28.36 46.71 4.68
N LEU A 630 -27.31 47.51 4.48
CA LEU A 630 -27.44 48.95 4.21
C LEU A 630 -28.22 49.23 2.91
N LEU A 631 -28.02 48.41 1.87
CA LEU A 631 -28.75 48.50 0.62
C LEU A 631 -30.25 48.25 0.82
N TRP A 632 -30.61 47.24 1.64
CA TRP A 632 -31.99 46.94 2.00
C TRP A 632 -32.63 48.05 2.86
N VAL A 633 -31.91 48.56 3.86
CA VAL A 633 -32.37 49.71 4.66
C VAL A 633 -32.57 50.95 3.77
N GLY A 634 -31.68 51.17 2.80
CA GLY A 634 -31.81 52.24 1.80
C GLY A 634 -33.07 52.10 0.96
N TYR A 635 -33.37 50.88 0.47
CA TYR A 635 -34.61 50.58 -0.25
C TYR A 635 -35.86 50.91 0.59
N LEU A 636 -35.90 50.47 1.85
CA LEU A 636 -37.02 50.75 2.76
C LEU A 636 -37.18 52.24 3.03
N THR A 637 -36.06 52.95 3.23
CA THR A 637 -36.06 54.39 3.51
C THR A 637 -36.57 55.18 2.30
N LEU A 638 -36.07 54.89 1.10
CA LEU A 638 -36.50 55.56 -0.14
C LEU A 638 -37.97 55.26 -0.45
N SER A 639 -38.40 53.99 -0.35
CA SER A 639 -39.80 53.61 -0.54
C SER A 639 -40.71 54.26 0.50
N GLY A 640 -40.27 54.35 1.75
CA GLY A 640 -41.01 55.03 2.83
C GLY A 640 -41.14 56.54 2.59
N LEU A 641 -40.05 57.21 2.21
CA LEU A 641 -40.06 58.66 1.90
C LEU A 641 -41.00 58.99 0.73
N GLN A 642 -41.08 58.13 -0.29
CA GLN A 642 -42.03 58.29 -1.38
C GLN A 642 -43.46 58.04 -0.91
N ALA A 643 -43.71 56.97 -0.14
CA ALA A 643 -45.03 56.66 0.39
C ALA A 643 -45.55 57.80 1.29
N TYR A 644 -44.70 58.48 2.08
CA TYR A 644 -45.09 59.65 2.87
C TYR A 644 -45.15 60.98 2.09
N GLY A 645 -44.83 60.97 0.78
CA GLY A 645 -44.94 62.13 -0.10
C GLY A 645 -43.77 63.11 -0.03
N HIS A 646 -42.68 62.75 0.64
CA HIS A 646 -41.44 63.54 0.64
C HIS A 646 -40.69 63.45 -0.70
N ILE A 647 -40.84 62.33 -1.40
CA ILE A 647 -40.34 62.14 -2.76
C ILE A 647 -41.54 62.11 -3.70
N LYS A 648 -41.57 63.03 -4.67
CA LYS A 648 -42.60 63.04 -5.71
C LYS A 648 -42.18 62.09 -6.84
N TRP A 649 -43.01 61.08 -7.09
CA TRP A 649 -42.87 60.16 -8.21
C TRP A 649 -44.13 60.23 -9.07
N GLN A 650 -43.99 60.53 -10.36
CA GLN A 650 -45.07 60.40 -11.32
C GLN A 650 -44.91 59.03 -12.00
N SER A 651 -45.84 58.12 -11.71
CA SER A 651 -45.93 56.79 -12.34
C SER A 651 -46.44 56.88 -13.77
#